data_AF-A0A226F6P8-F1
#
_entry.id   AF-A0A226F6P8-F1
#
_cell.length_a   1.000
_cell.length_b   1.000
_cell.length_c   1.000
_cell.angle_alpha   90.00
_cell.angle_beta   90.00
_cell.angle_gamma   90.00
#
_symmetry.space_group_name_H-M   'P 1'
#
loop_
_entity.id
_entity.type
_entity.pdbx_description
1 polymer ?
#
loop_
_entity_poly.entity_id
_entity_poly.type
_entity_poly.pdbx_seq_one_letter_code
_entity_poly.pdbx_strand_id
1 'polypeptide(L)'
;MVQKKGKKKVVGKKVAAPPPLAAKKQESKKKQNPLFEKRPRNFGVGQDIQPTRDLSRFVKWPRYIRVQRQRKVLQERLKIPPPINQFNHTLDRQTAKQLFRVLDKYRPESRAARKARLRARAQDKAKGKTDTPSKRTTALKQGANSVVRAIEQKKAQLVIIAHDVDPLELVLFIPTLCRKMGIPYCIVKGKARLGRLVYRNTCTCVALTSVESADRSQFTKVLEAIKTNFNERYDEIRRHWGGGVLGSKSAARIAKIEKAKVKEAAQKVGAVMGRKYNIVVFGAAGFTGKHLILEIVKTLDEKDEQFSWAVSGRSTSKLDVVLQEMSKASGKDLSNVDKIVADVADRESLRNMARQADVVLNCVGPYLLYGGDEVVQACIQEGTHHLDLSGEPQFLEKVQLKYNKDAEESGAYIIGCCGFDSIPADYGSVYLENNFYGQLNSVVSYMQIKKGTKVTKLNFGTWHSGVIMCNRFFETFALKRKLYPNPYYKFQYKVPYRPIVYCEEVQGWCINLPFPDARVMERTQRYKYYNEKRRPIQTQAFMRSPNFFLAILMAIGSLLLGILAQFKFGVRLLENYPRLFSMGMVTKDGPTKEEMDSPFSFTLVGKGWDKSTKPTSDGLYASPPNKTLILKVSGINPGYGGTVTIMLHAGLAIIKERNLMPSKGGVYTPGTAFARTSLAEKLTRHGVSFTLTTPQ
;
A
#
# COMPACT_ATOMS: atom_id res chain seq x y z
N MET A 1 -15.24 -79.61 -33.42
CA MET A 1 -15.69 -78.99 -34.67
C MET A 1 -15.03 -77.62 -34.83
N VAL A 2 -13.97 -77.59 -35.66
CA VAL A 2 -13.69 -76.60 -36.73
C VAL A 2 -14.66 -75.39 -36.73
N GLN A 3 -14.29 -74.11 -36.65
CA GLN A 3 -13.25 -73.41 -37.40
C GLN A 3 -13.00 -71.99 -36.83
N LYS A 4 -11.73 -71.57 -36.83
CA LYS A 4 -11.30 -70.16 -36.82
C LYS A 4 -11.42 -69.58 -38.23
N LYS A 5 -11.92 -68.34 -38.33
CA LYS A 5 -11.50 -67.20 -39.19
C LYS A 5 -12.66 -66.53 -39.94
N GLY A 6 -12.87 -65.26 -39.63
CA GLY A 6 -13.44 -64.25 -40.52
C GLY A 6 -12.67 -62.94 -40.33
N LYS A 7 -11.91 -62.52 -41.35
CA LYS A 7 -11.03 -61.34 -41.38
C LYS A 7 -11.80 -60.02 -41.44
N LYS A 8 -11.15 -58.99 -40.90
CA LYS A 8 -11.47 -57.55 -40.94
C LYS A 8 -11.96 -57.05 -42.31
N LYS A 9 -13.02 -56.23 -42.32
CA LYS A 9 -13.18 -55.09 -43.24
C LYS A 9 -12.99 -53.80 -42.46
N VAL A 10 -11.89 -53.10 -42.74
CA VAL A 10 -11.58 -51.76 -42.25
C VAL A 10 -12.53 -50.79 -42.94
N VAL A 11 -13.52 -50.25 -42.21
CA VAL A 11 -14.32 -49.13 -42.70
C VAL A 11 -13.50 -47.87 -42.47
N GLY A 12 -12.91 -47.36 -43.56
CA GLY A 12 -12.27 -46.06 -43.59
C GLY A 12 -13.26 -44.97 -43.18
N LYS A 13 -12.95 -44.30 -42.08
CA LYS A 13 -13.61 -43.08 -41.62
C LYS A 13 -13.47 -42.04 -42.74
N LYS A 14 -14.56 -41.70 -43.45
CA LYS A 14 -14.58 -40.52 -44.32
C LYS A 14 -14.24 -39.31 -43.45
N VAL A 15 -13.10 -38.69 -43.76
CA VAL A 15 -12.66 -37.44 -43.14
C VAL A 15 -13.69 -36.38 -43.50
N ALA A 16 -14.47 -35.95 -42.51
CA ALA A 16 -15.28 -34.75 -42.64
C ALA A 16 -14.34 -33.57 -42.87
N ALA A 17 -14.64 -32.74 -43.87
CA ALA A 17 -13.89 -31.53 -44.16
C ALA A 17 -13.75 -30.67 -42.88
N PRO A 18 -12.59 -30.01 -42.67
CA PRO A 18 -12.41 -29.13 -41.53
C PRO A 18 -13.49 -28.03 -41.56
N PRO A 19 -14.14 -27.72 -40.41
CA PRO A 19 -15.16 -26.68 -40.36
C PRO A 19 -14.52 -25.35 -40.80
N PRO A 20 -15.22 -24.53 -41.60
CA PRO A 20 -14.70 -23.23 -42.01
C PRO A 20 -14.35 -22.44 -40.75
N LEU A 21 -13.12 -21.90 -40.73
CA LEU A 21 -12.59 -20.97 -39.73
C LEU A 21 -13.74 -20.18 -39.11
N ALA A 22 -13.92 -20.31 -37.79
CA ALA A 22 -14.90 -19.55 -37.03
C ALA A 22 -14.67 -18.06 -37.29
N ALA A 23 -15.37 -17.52 -38.29
CA ALA A 23 -15.44 -16.12 -38.55
C ALA A 23 -15.89 -15.50 -37.24
N LYS A 24 -15.07 -14.60 -36.67
CA LYS A 24 -15.46 -13.77 -35.54
C LYS A 24 -16.85 -13.23 -35.88
N LYS A 25 -17.88 -13.70 -35.16
CA LYS A 25 -19.22 -13.16 -35.25
C LYS A 25 -19.06 -11.66 -35.02
N GLN A 26 -19.15 -10.86 -36.09
CA GLN A 26 -19.16 -9.41 -35.96
C GLN A 26 -20.31 -9.10 -35.02
N GLU A 27 -20.01 -8.60 -33.82
CA GLU A 27 -21.04 -8.04 -32.96
C GLU A 27 -21.77 -7.00 -33.79
N SER A 28 -23.05 -7.25 -34.04
CA SER A 28 -23.90 -6.29 -34.72
C SER A 28 -23.85 -4.99 -33.90
N LYS A 29 -23.42 -3.89 -34.53
CA LYS A 29 -23.47 -2.56 -33.92
C LYS A 29 -24.91 -2.35 -33.47
N LYS A 30 -25.16 -2.34 -32.14
CA LYS A 30 -26.49 -2.05 -31.58
C LYS A 30 -26.93 -0.70 -32.15
N LYS A 31 -28.05 -0.67 -32.89
CA LYS A 31 -28.67 0.57 -33.35
C LYS A 31 -28.92 1.45 -32.13
N GLN A 32 -28.14 2.51 -31.94
CA GLN A 32 -28.38 3.50 -30.90
C GLN A 32 -29.53 4.37 -31.36
N ASN A 33 -30.64 4.33 -30.63
CA ASN A 33 -31.74 5.26 -30.84
C ASN A 33 -31.29 6.65 -30.36
N PRO A 34 -31.25 7.68 -31.22
CA PRO A 34 -30.81 9.03 -30.85
C PRO A 34 -31.70 9.70 -29.81
N LEU A 35 -32.91 9.17 -29.56
CA LEU A 35 -33.81 9.63 -28.51
C LEU A 35 -33.38 9.17 -27.10
N PHE A 36 -32.51 8.17 -26.98
CA PHE A 36 -32.02 7.69 -25.68
C PHE A 36 -30.71 8.37 -25.31
N GLU A 37 -30.82 9.45 -24.52
CA GLU A 37 -29.67 10.12 -23.93
C GLU A 37 -29.41 9.67 -22.49
N LYS A 38 -28.13 9.64 -22.09
CA LYS A 38 -27.76 9.41 -20.69
C LYS A 38 -28.02 10.68 -19.91
N ARG A 39 -29.01 10.66 -19.01
CA ARG A 39 -29.29 11.72 -18.03
C ARG A 39 -28.85 11.28 -16.63
N PRO A 40 -27.53 11.22 -16.33
CA PRO A 40 -27.07 10.84 -15.00
C PRO A 40 -27.48 11.91 -13.99
N ARG A 41 -28.02 11.48 -12.85
CA ARG A 41 -28.27 12.35 -11.71
C ARG A 41 -27.05 12.37 -10.80
N ASN A 42 -26.69 13.55 -10.31
CA ASN A 42 -25.65 13.76 -9.31
C ASN A 42 -26.27 13.83 -7.92
N PHE A 43 -26.06 12.80 -7.10
CA PHE A 43 -26.56 12.74 -5.73
C PHE A 43 -25.56 13.31 -4.71
N GLY A 44 -24.71 14.25 -5.13
CA GLY A 44 -23.90 15.07 -4.25
C GLY A 44 -24.78 15.96 -3.35
N VAL A 45 -24.18 16.51 -2.30
CA VAL A 45 -24.88 17.46 -1.41
C VAL A 45 -25.27 18.71 -2.22
N GLY A 46 -26.55 19.09 -2.16
CA GLY A 46 -27.07 20.29 -2.86
C GLY A 46 -27.29 20.13 -4.36
N GLN A 47 -27.27 18.90 -4.88
CA GLN A 47 -27.47 18.60 -6.30
C GLN A 47 -28.87 17.97 -6.49
N ASP A 48 -28.99 16.82 -7.15
CA ASP A 48 -30.27 16.13 -7.33
C ASP A 48 -30.81 15.52 -6.02
N ILE A 49 -32.14 15.35 -5.96
CA ILE A 49 -32.82 14.69 -4.85
C ILE A 49 -32.22 13.30 -4.62
N GLN A 50 -31.90 13.00 -3.35
CA GLN A 50 -31.32 11.73 -2.95
C GLN A 50 -32.22 10.55 -3.32
N PRO A 51 -31.67 9.44 -3.82
CA PRO A 51 -32.46 8.25 -4.08
C PRO A 51 -32.96 7.67 -2.75
N THR A 52 -33.99 6.84 -2.83
CA THR A 52 -34.41 6.04 -1.67
C THR A 52 -33.27 5.12 -1.24
N ARG A 53 -32.98 5.12 0.07
CA ARG A 53 -31.88 4.35 0.69
C ARG A 53 -32.45 3.50 1.81
N ASP A 54 -31.71 2.48 2.20
CA ASP A 54 -32.04 1.74 3.43
C ASP A 54 -31.81 2.65 4.65
N LEU A 55 -32.92 3.10 5.24
CA LEU A 55 -32.94 3.93 6.44
C LEU A 55 -33.18 3.12 7.72
N SER A 56 -33.18 1.78 7.67
CA SER A 56 -33.49 0.89 8.81
C SER A 56 -32.71 1.22 10.09
N ARG A 57 -31.46 1.68 9.96
CA ARG A 57 -30.61 2.11 11.08
C ARG A 57 -31.06 3.42 11.73
N PHE A 58 -31.70 4.31 10.97
CA PHE A 58 -32.12 5.66 11.36
C PHE A 58 -33.61 5.77 11.68
N VAL A 59 -34.39 4.69 11.45
CA VAL A 59 -35.81 4.62 11.79
C VAL A 59 -36.05 4.97 13.26
N LYS A 60 -37.07 5.78 13.52
CA LYS A 60 -37.63 5.98 14.86
C LYS A 60 -38.41 4.74 15.28
N TRP A 61 -37.71 3.78 15.87
CA TRP A 61 -38.31 2.50 16.24
C TRP A 61 -39.40 2.64 17.32
N PRO A 62 -40.49 1.85 17.25
CA PRO A 62 -41.49 1.73 18.32
C PRO A 62 -40.87 1.49 19.70
N ARG A 63 -41.55 1.95 20.75
CA ARG A 63 -41.03 1.93 22.13
C ARG A 63 -40.60 0.52 22.59
N TYR A 64 -41.39 -0.51 22.31
CA TYR A 64 -41.07 -1.88 22.73
C TYR A 64 -39.75 -2.40 22.13
N ILE A 65 -39.47 -2.10 20.85
CA ILE A 65 -38.21 -2.45 20.19
C ILE A 65 -37.03 -1.71 20.84
N ARG A 66 -37.21 -0.41 21.11
CA ARG A 66 -36.18 0.40 21.78
C ARG A 66 -35.85 -0.15 23.17
N VAL A 67 -36.86 -0.45 23.98
CA VAL A 67 -36.70 -1.00 25.34
C VAL A 67 -35.99 -2.35 25.31
N GLN A 68 -36.37 -3.27 24.43
CA GLN A 68 -35.71 -4.58 24.29
C GLN A 68 -34.24 -4.45 23.86
N ARG A 69 -33.95 -3.58 22.88
CA ARG A 69 -32.57 -3.31 22.45
C ARG A 69 -31.75 -2.65 23.55
N GLN A 70 -32.31 -1.67 24.26
CA GLN A 70 -31.65 -0.99 25.38
C GLN A 70 -31.37 -1.95 26.53
N ARG A 71 -32.30 -2.84 26.89
CA ARG A 71 -32.09 -3.90 27.90
C ARG A 71 -30.89 -4.77 27.53
N LYS A 72 -30.80 -5.21 26.27
CA LYS A 72 -29.64 -6.01 25.79
C LYS A 72 -28.33 -5.22 25.87
N VAL A 73 -28.31 -3.97 25.40
CA VAL A 73 -27.11 -3.12 25.46
C VAL A 73 -26.69 -2.88 26.90
N LEU A 74 -27.63 -2.64 27.82
CA LEU A 74 -27.35 -2.41 29.22
C LEU A 74 -26.69 -3.64 29.86
N GLN A 75 -27.19 -4.85 29.57
CA GLN A 75 -26.60 -6.11 30.02
C GLN A 75 -25.16 -6.28 29.53
N GLU A 76 -24.85 -5.91 28.28
CA GLU A 76 -23.47 -5.98 27.75
C GLU A 76 -22.51 -4.95 28.38
N ARG A 77 -23.04 -3.78 28.79
CA ARG A 77 -22.23 -2.65 29.29
C ARG A 77 -21.94 -2.76 30.78
N LEU A 78 -22.90 -3.21 31.57
CA LEU A 78 -22.72 -3.38 33.01
C LEU A 78 -21.82 -4.58 33.29
N LYS A 79 -21.10 -4.54 34.42
CA LYS A 79 -20.39 -5.72 34.92
C LYS A 79 -21.42 -6.72 35.45
N ILE A 80 -21.46 -7.90 34.84
CA ILE A 80 -22.42 -8.95 35.20
C ILE A 80 -21.78 -9.86 36.25
N PRO A 81 -22.42 -10.07 37.41
CA PRO A 81 -21.96 -11.02 38.42
C PRO A 81 -21.77 -12.43 37.85
N PRO A 82 -20.71 -13.17 38.26
CA PRO A 82 -20.43 -14.52 37.74
C PRO A 82 -21.62 -15.51 37.80
N PRO A 83 -22.43 -15.55 38.88
CA PRO A 83 -23.61 -16.44 38.94
C PRO A 83 -24.66 -16.17 37.86
N ILE A 84 -24.71 -14.96 37.32
CA ILE A 84 -25.60 -14.59 36.20
C ILE A 84 -24.86 -14.83 34.87
N ASN A 85 -23.59 -14.47 34.80
CA ASN A 85 -22.79 -14.59 33.59
C ASN A 85 -22.59 -16.05 33.13
N GLN A 86 -22.63 -17.03 34.03
CA GLN A 86 -22.55 -18.45 33.67
C GLN A 86 -23.59 -18.86 32.61
N PHE A 87 -24.76 -18.21 32.55
CA PHE A 87 -25.79 -18.50 31.54
C PHE A 87 -25.46 -17.98 30.13
N ASN A 88 -24.48 -17.08 30.00
CA ASN A 88 -23.94 -16.69 28.69
C ASN A 88 -23.02 -17.78 28.11
N HIS A 89 -22.46 -18.65 28.95
CA HIS A 89 -21.64 -19.79 28.54
C HIS A 89 -22.53 -21.01 28.32
N THR A 90 -22.90 -21.23 27.06
CA THR A 90 -23.75 -22.35 26.66
C THR A 90 -22.97 -23.44 25.95
N LEU A 91 -23.49 -24.67 25.99
CA LEU A 91 -22.98 -25.80 25.24
C LEU A 91 -22.88 -25.48 23.74
N ASP A 92 -21.80 -25.91 23.10
CA ASP A 92 -21.58 -25.71 21.68
C ASP A 92 -22.66 -26.42 20.84
N ARG A 93 -22.80 -26.01 19.57
CA ARG A 93 -23.89 -26.48 18.70
C ARG A 93 -23.82 -27.99 18.42
N GLN A 94 -22.62 -28.55 18.30
CA GLN A 94 -22.43 -29.95 17.91
C GLN A 94 -22.75 -30.87 19.08
N THR A 95 -22.19 -30.59 20.26
CA THR A 95 -22.49 -31.35 21.48
C THR A 95 -23.97 -31.20 21.86
N ALA A 96 -24.55 -30.01 21.70
CA ALA A 96 -25.99 -29.83 21.88
C ALA A 96 -26.81 -30.68 20.91
N LYS A 97 -26.42 -30.81 19.63
CA LYS A 97 -27.13 -31.67 18.67
C LYS A 97 -27.09 -33.15 19.08
N GLN A 98 -25.93 -33.63 19.55
CA GLN A 98 -25.78 -35.00 20.05
C GLN A 98 -26.63 -35.23 21.31
N LEU A 99 -26.57 -34.29 22.27
CA LEU A 99 -27.40 -34.31 23.48
C LEU A 99 -28.89 -34.40 23.14
N PHE A 100 -29.39 -33.50 22.27
CA PHE A 100 -30.81 -33.50 21.91
C PHE A 100 -31.24 -34.77 21.16
N ARG A 101 -30.35 -35.46 20.42
CA ARG A 101 -30.67 -36.76 19.81
C ARG A 101 -30.88 -37.85 20.84
N VAL A 102 -30.06 -37.87 21.91
CA VAL A 102 -30.24 -38.81 23.02
C VAL A 102 -31.55 -38.48 23.75
N LEU A 103 -31.74 -37.21 24.12
CA LEU A 103 -32.94 -36.77 24.84
C LEU A 103 -34.24 -37.05 24.08
N ASP A 104 -34.21 -37.03 22.75
CA ASP A 104 -35.39 -37.28 21.90
C ASP A 104 -36.01 -38.66 22.12
N LYS A 105 -35.19 -39.65 22.49
CA LYS A 105 -35.63 -41.02 22.76
C LYS A 105 -36.37 -41.14 24.10
N TYR A 106 -36.08 -40.25 25.05
CA TYR A 106 -36.60 -40.28 26.42
C TYR A 106 -37.74 -39.27 26.66
N ARG A 107 -38.42 -38.83 25.59
CA ARG A 107 -39.51 -37.86 25.69
C ARG A 107 -40.64 -38.39 26.60
N PRO A 108 -41.24 -37.53 27.45
CA PRO A 108 -42.41 -37.92 28.22
C PRO A 108 -43.60 -38.18 27.28
N GLU A 109 -44.54 -39.01 27.71
CA GLU A 109 -45.74 -39.31 26.92
C GLU A 109 -46.54 -38.05 26.58
N SER A 110 -47.01 -37.97 25.33
CA SER A 110 -47.95 -36.94 24.92
C SER A 110 -49.32 -37.16 25.57
N ARG A 111 -50.16 -36.12 25.64
CA ARG A 111 -51.52 -36.23 26.18
C ARG A 111 -52.35 -37.28 25.43
N ALA A 112 -52.19 -37.36 24.11
CA ALA A 112 -52.86 -38.34 23.26
C ALA A 112 -52.37 -39.77 23.55
N ALA A 113 -51.05 -39.98 23.65
CA ALA A 113 -50.48 -41.29 23.99
C ALA A 113 -50.91 -41.75 25.39
N ARG A 114 -50.91 -40.85 26.38
CA ARG A 114 -51.41 -41.15 27.73
C ARG A 114 -52.88 -41.55 27.72
N LYS A 115 -53.73 -40.85 26.95
CA LYS A 115 -55.16 -41.18 26.80
C LYS A 115 -55.33 -42.57 26.16
N ALA A 116 -54.60 -42.87 25.09
CA ALA A 116 -54.64 -44.18 24.43
C ALA A 116 -54.21 -45.31 25.38
N ARG A 117 -53.10 -45.13 26.10
CA ARG A 117 -52.59 -46.11 27.08
C ARG A 117 -53.58 -46.37 28.21
N LEU A 118 -54.16 -45.31 28.78
CA LEU A 118 -55.16 -45.46 29.85
C LEU A 118 -56.45 -46.10 29.34
N ARG A 119 -56.89 -45.77 28.12
CA ARG A 119 -58.06 -46.41 27.50
C ARG A 119 -57.83 -47.91 27.27
N ALA A 120 -56.67 -48.29 26.73
CA ALA A 120 -56.30 -49.69 26.53
C ALA A 120 -56.26 -50.45 27.87
N ARG A 121 -55.59 -49.89 28.90
CA ARG A 121 -55.55 -50.50 30.24
C ARG A 121 -56.93 -50.63 30.87
N ALA A 122 -57.80 -49.62 30.71
CA ALA A 122 -59.18 -49.67 31.21
C ALA A 122 -60.00 -50.74 30.49
N GLN A 123 -59.83 -50.89 29.17
CA GLN A 123 -60.47 -51.95 28.38
C GLN A 123 -59.98 -53.35 28.77
N ASP A 124 -58.69 -53.53 28.99
CA ASP A 124 -58.13 -54.80 29.46
C ASP A 124 -58.61 -55.16 30.86
N LYS A 125 -58.70 -54.17 31.76
CA LYS A 125 -59.26 -54.37 33.10
C LYS A 125 -60.76 -54.72 33.07
N ALA A 126 -61.53 -54.06 32.20
CA ALA A 126 -62.95 -54.39 31.99
C ALA A 126 -63.15 -55.81 31.43
N LYS A 127 -62.16 -56.37 30.71
CA LYS A 127 -62.16 -57.76 30.21
C LYS A 127 -61.69 -58.80 31.24
N GLY A 128 -61.55 -58.43 32.52
CA GLY A 128 -61.18 -59.34 33.60
C GLY A 128 -59.70 -59.70 33.69
N LYS A 129 -58.82 -59.06 32.91
CA LYS A 129 -57.36 -59.25 33.05
C LYS A 129 -56.86 -58.61 34.36
N THR A 130 -56.03 -59.33 35.10
CA THR A 130 -55.40 -58.84 36.34
C THR A 130 -54.53 -57.61 36.07
N ASP A 131 -54.72 -56.56 36.88
CA ASP A 131 -54.03 -55.27 36.73
C ASP A 131 -52.57 -55.35 37.20
N THR A 132 -51.69 -55.88 36.36
CA THR A 132 -50.26 -56.01 36.66
C THR A 132 -49.54 -54.65 36.55
N PRO A 133 -48.58 -54.32 37.44
CA PRO A 133 -47.81 -53.09 37.35
C PRO A 133 -47.00 -53.05 36.05
N SER A 134 -47.35 -52.16 35.13
CA SER A 134 -46.60 -51.94 33.89
C SER A 134 -45.18 -51.45 34.18
N LYS A 135 -44.18 -51.98 33.43
CA LYS A 135 -42.78 -51.53 33.50
C LYS A 135 -42.72 -50.02 33.24
N ARG A 136 -42.19 -49.28 34.21
CA ARG A 136 -42.10 -47.81 34.14
C ARG A 136 -41.17 -47.40 33.00
N THR A 137 -41.71 -46.77 31.96
CA THR A 137 -40.92 -46.20 30.87
C THR A 137 -39.97 -45.12 31.39
N THR A 138 -38.72 -45.19 30.98
CA THR A 138 -37.73 -44.16 31.28
C THR A 138 -38.08 -42.88 30.54
N ALA A 139 -38.42 -41.83 31.26
CA ALA A 139 -38.79 -40.54 30.69
C ALA A 139 -38.11 -39.39 31.42
N LEU A 140 -37.88 -38.30 30.69
CA LEU A 140 -37.28 -37.08 31.22
C LEU A 140 -38.09 -36.48 32.38
N LYS A 141 -37.40 -36.06 33.43
CA LYS A 141 -37.96 -35.21 34.49
C LYS A 141 -37.96 -33.77 34.01
N GLN A 142 -39.09 -33.09 34.14
CA GLN A 142 -39.28 -31.73 33.62
C GLN A 142 -39.76 -30.78 34.72
N GLY A 143 -39.33 -29.52 34.62
CA GLY A 143 -39.71 -28.44 35.52
C GLY A 143 -38.80 -28.33 36.74
N ALA A 144 -38.58 -27.09 37.19
CA ALA A 144 -37.62 -26.74 38.24
C ALA A 144 -37.78 -27.58 39.51
N ASN A 145 -38.97 -27.63 40.10
CA ASN A 145 -39.20 -28.36 41.35
C ASN A 145 -38.90 -29.86 41.23
N SER A 146 -39.33 -30.49 40.14
CA SER A 146 -39.08 -31.92 39.89
C SER A 146 -37.60 -32.22 39.67
N VAL A 147 -36.91 -31.32 38.98
CA VAL A 147 -35.47 -31.43 38.69
C VAL A 147 -34.65 -31.21 39.96
N VAL A 148 -34.96 -30.18 40.74
CA VAL A 148 -34.31 -29.91 42.05
C VAL A 148 -34.45 -31.12 42.97
N ARG A 149 -35.65 -31.67 43.12
CA ARG A 149 -35.87 -32.90 43.91
C ARG A 149 -35.06 -34.08 43.38
N ALA A 150 -34.88 -34.22 42.07
CA ALA A 150 -34.07 -35.28 41.49
C ALA A 150 -32.56 -35.09 41.74
N ILE A 151 -32.10 -33.84 41.84
CA ILE A 151 -30.72 -33.48 42.17
C ILE A 151 -30.44 -33.76 43.65
N GLU A 152 -31.31 -33.30 44.55
CA GLU A 152 -31.19 -33.52 45.99
C GLU A 152 -31.20 -35.01 46.36
N GLN A 153 -32.03 -35.80 45.67
CA GLN A 153 -32.08 -37.24 45.85
C GLN A 153 -30.93 -38.00 45.15
N LYS A 154 -29.99 -37.30 44.49
CA LYS A 154 -28.92 -37.87 43.66
C LYS A 154 -29.40 -38.88 42.61
N LYS A 155 -30.64 -38.71 42.11
CA LYS A 155 -31.26 -39.57 41.09
C LYS A 155 -31.02 -39.07 39.67
N ALA A 156 -30.66 -37.81 39.50
CA ALA A 156 -30.34 -37.25 38.19
C ALA A 156 -28.92 -37.64 37.76
N GLN A 157 -28.79 -38.18 36.54
CA GLN A 157 -27.49 -38.46 35.91
C GLN A 157 -26.97 -37.25 35.13
N LEU A 158 -27.87 -36.44 34.56
CA LEU A 158 -27.54 -35.21 33.85
C LEU A 158 -28.67 -34.19 34.00
N VAL A 159 -28.31 -32.94 34.22
CA VAL A 159 -29.24 -31.80 34.29
C VAL A 159 -29.00 -30.83 33.14
N ILE A 160 -30.06 -30.44 32.45
CA ILE A 160 -30.05 -29.52 31.32
C ILE A 160 -30.83 -28.27 31.69
N ILE A 161 -30.19 -27.10 31.58
CA ILE A 161 -30.75 -25.81 31.99
C ILE A 161 -30.83 -24.89 30.78
N ALA A 162 -31.95 -24.18 30.59
CA ALA A 162 -32.05 -23.15 29.54
C ALA A 162 -31.34 -21.86 29.94
N HIS A 163 -30.70 -21.19 28.97
CA HIS A 163 -30.02 -19.91 29.22
C HIS A 163 -30.94 -18.67 29.28
N ASP A 164 -32.13 -18.74 28.68
CA ASP A 164 -33.04 -17.62 28.38
C ASP A 164 -34.30 -17.66 29.25
N VAL A 165 -34.14 -18.11 30.49
CA VAL A 165 -35.21 -18.13 31.49
C VAL A 165 -35.45 -16.71 32.02
N ASP A 166 -36.72 -16.32 32.09
CA ASP A 166 -37.17 -15.04 32.62
C ASP A 166 -38.42 -15.37 33.46
N PRO A 167 -38.42 -15.22 34.79
CA PRO A 167 -37.34 -14.68 35.65
C PRO A 167 -36.16 -15.66 35.88
N LEU A 168 -34.92 -15.15 35.89
CA LEU A 168 -33.68 -15.95 35.95
C LEU A 168 -33.48 -16.65 37.30
N GLU A 169 -34.04 -16.08 38.37
CA GLU A 169 -33.99 -16.55 39.75
C GLU A 169 -34.45 -18.00 39.89
N LEU A 170 -35.34 -18.46 39.00
CA LEU A 170 -35.83 -19.84 38.94
C LEU A 170 -34.74 -20.89 38.69
N VAL A 171 -33.66 -20.51 38.01
CA VAL A 171 -32.59 -21.45 37.63
C VAL A 171 -31.22 -21.06 38.17
N LEU A 172 -31.09 -19.86 38.74
CA LEU A 172 -29.81 -19.28 39.20
C LEU A 172 -29.02 -20.20 40.14
N PHE A 173 -29.71 -20.88 41.07
CA PHE A 173 -29.10 -21.75 42.08
C PHE A 173 -28.81 -23.18 41.60
N ILE A 174 -29.40 -23.61 40.48
CA ILE A 174 -29.34 -25.00 40.01
C ILE A 174 -27.90 -25.44 39.67
N PRO A 175 -27.07 -24.66 38.95
CA PRO A 175 -25.67 -25.04 38.70
C PRO A 175 -24.87 -25.33 39.97
N THR A 176 -25.03 -24.49 40.99
CA THR A 176 -24.37 -24.63 42.29
C THR A 176 -24.86 -25.87 43.02
N LEU A 177 -26.17 -26.15 42.97
CA LEU A 177 -26.76 -27.35 43.55
C LEU A 177 -26.24 -28.61 42.86
N CYS A 178 -26.17 -28.62 41.52
CA CYS A 178 -25.61 -29.72 40.74
C CYS A 178 -24.15 -30.01 41.11
N ARG A 179 -23.31 -28.97 41.23
CA ARG A 179 -21.92 -29.13 41.68
C ARG A 179 -21.85 -29.71 43.09
N LYS A 180 -22.60 -29.15 44.05
CA LYS A 180 -22.60 -29.62 45.44
C LYS A 180 -23.00 -31.09 45.55
N MET A 181 -23.94 -31.53 44.71
CA MET A 181 -24.43 -32.92 44.70
C MET A 181 -23.62 -33.86 43.81
N GLY A 182 -22.59 -33.36 43.11
CA GLY A 182 -21.74 -34.16 42.20
C GLY A 182 -22.41 -34.54 40.88
N ILE A 183 -23.46 -33.83 40.46
CA ILE A 183 -24.24 -34.14 39.26
C ILE A 183 -23.77 -33.28 38.07
N PRO A 184 -23.48 -33.88 36.91
CA PRO A 184 -23.18 -33.15 35.68
C PRO A 184 -24.32 -32.24 35.24
N TYR A 185 -24.01 -31.01 34.85
CA TYR A 185 -24.99 -30.08 34.30
C TYR A 185 -24.48 -29.39 33.04
N CYS A 186 -25.40 -28.99 32.17
CA CYS A 186 -25.09 -28.13 31.03
C CYS A 186 -26.13 -27.03 30.86
N ILE A 187 -25.70 -25.90 30.31
CA ILE A 187 -26.57 -24.79 29.93
C ILE A 187 -26.74 -24.82 28.41
N VAL A 188 -27.99 -24.81 27.92
CA VAL A 188 -28.31 -24.89 26.49
C VAL A 188 -29.07 -23.68 25.99
N LYS A 189 -28.92 -23.39 24.69
CA LYS A 189 -29.64 -22.29 24.03
C LYS A 189 -31.11 -22.65 23.76
N GLY A 190 -32.01 -21.85 24.33
CA GLY A 190 -33.43 -21.81 24.00
C GLY A 190 -34.32 -22.67 24.91
N LYS A 191 -35.07 -22.03 25.82
CA LYS A 191 -36.12 -22.67 26.64
C LYS A 191 -37.26 -23.24 25.81
N ALA A 192 -37.51 -22.67 24.63
CA ALA A 192 -38.48 -23.20 23.67
C ALA A 192 -38.06 -24.56 23.09
N ARG A 193 -36.74 -24.77 22.92
CA ARG A 193 -36.20 -26.05 22.41
C ARG A 193 -36.36 -27.17 23.43
N LEU A 194 -36.14 -26.88 24.72
CA LEU A 194 -36.47 -27.80 25.81
C LEU A 194 -37.99 -28.00 25.93
N GLY A 195 -38.80 -26.95 25.70
CA GLY A 195 -40.26 -27.05 25.67
C GLY A 195 -40.75 -28.07 24.65
N ARG A 196 -40.25 -27.98 23.41
CA ARG A 196 -40.63 -28.90 22.31
C ARG A 196 -40.33 -30.36 22.65
N LEU A 197 -39.24 -30.62 23.35
CA LEU A 197 -38.85 -31.97 23.80
C LEU A 197 -39.90 -32.58 24.75
N VAL A 198 -40.56 -31.76 25.56
CA VAL A 198 -41.50 -32.21 26.59
C VAL A 198 -42.97 -31.89 26.26
N TYR A 199 -43.26 -31.56 25.00
CA TYR A 199 -44.59 -31.17 24.51
C TYR A 199 -45.19 -29.95 25.23
N ARG A 200 -44.35 -28.93 25.50
CA ARG A 200 -44.75 -27.63 26.08
C ARG A 200 -44.19 -26.47 25.25
N ASN A 201 -44.75 -25.27 25.42
CA ASN A 201 -44.24 -24.07 24.75
C ASN A 201 -42.81 -23.73 25.22
N THR A 202 -42.54 -23.88 26.52
CA THR A 202 -41.24 -23.62 27.13
C THR A 202 -40.96 -24.62 28.25
N CYS A 203 -39.69 -24.87 28.53
CA CYS A 203 -39.23 -25.61 29.70
C CYS A 203 -37.94 -24.99 30.23
N THR A 204 -37.85 -24.77 31.54
CA THR A 204 -36.72 -24.10 32.19
C THR A 204 -35.54 -25.04 32.40
N CYS A 205 -35.80 -26.25 32.88
CA CYS A 205 -34.80 -27.29 33.04
C CYS A 205 -35.41 -28.69 32.92
N VAL A 206 -34.56 -29.63 32.53
CA VAL A 206 -34.88 -31.05 32.31
C VAL A 206 -33.77 -31.90 32.94
N ALA A 207 -34.11 -33.04 33.52
CA ALA A 207 -33.14 -34.00 34.04
C ALA A 207 -33.40 -35.40 33.50
N LEU A 208 -32.30 -36.11 33.22
CA LEU A 208 -32.30 -37.52 32.83
C LEU A 208 -31.89 -38.35 34.05
N THR A 209 -32.73 -39.29 34.48
CA THR A 209 -32.50 -40.09 35.70
C THR A 209 -31.92 -41.47 35.42
N SER A 210 -32.25 -42.05 34.27
CA SER A 210 -31.74 -43.34 33.83
C SER A 210 -31.67 -43.35 32.30
N VAL A 211 -30.82 -44.21 31.77
CA VAL A 211 -30.59 -44.40 30.32
C VAL A 211 -30.62 -45.90 30.05
N GLU A 212 -31.22 -46.30 28.94
CA GLU A 212 -31.24 -47.70 28.51
C GLU A 212 -29.85 -48.15 28.05
N SER A 213 -29.57 -49.46 28.14
CA SER A 213 -28.26 -50.01 27.79
C SER A 213 -27.81 -49.67 26.38
N ALA A 214 -28.75 -49.59 25.41
CA ALA A 214 -28.47 -49.27 24.02
C ALA A 214 -27.90 -47.85 23.80
N ASP A 215 -28.25 -46.88 24.66
CA ASP A 215 -27.83 -45.48 24.51
C ASP A 215 -26.68 -45.09 25.44
N ARG A 216 -26.27 -45.99 26.35
CA ARG A 216 -25.30 -45.70 27.42
C ARG A 216 -23.95 -45.21 26.88
N SER A 217 -23.49 -45.77 25.76
CA SER A 217 -22.21 -45.37 25.13
C SER A 217 -22.25 -43.95 24.57
N GLN A 218 -23.32 -43.59 23.85
CA GLN A 218 -23.52 -42.24 23.30
C GLN A 218 -23.71 -41.22 24.42
N PHE A 219 -24.48 -41.57 25.45
CA PHE A 219 -24.70 -40.72 26.61
C PHE A 219 -23.42 -40.45 27.39
N THR A 220 -22.58 -41.46 27.62
CA THR A 220 -21.32 -41.31 28.37
C THR A 220 -20.38 -40.32 27.68
N LYS A 221 -20.24 -40.41 26.34
CA LYS A 221 -19.43 -39.47 25.55
C LYS A 221 -19.90 -38.02 25.69
N VAL A 222 -21.22 -37.80 25.62
CA VAL A 222 -21.81 -36.45 25.78
C VAL A 222 -21.65 -35.95 27.21
N LEU A 223 -21.80 -36.83 28.19
CA LEU A 223 -21.70 -36.50 29.61
C LEU A 223 -20.28 -36.11 30.01
N GLU A 224 -19.26 -36.77 29.48
CA GLU A 224 -17.85 -36.42 29.67
C GLU A 224 -17.54 -35.03 29.10
N ALA A 225 -17.94 -34.76 27.86
CA ALA A 225 -17.79 -33.44 27.25
C ALA A 225 -18.51 -32.34 28.05
N ILE A 226 -19.65 -32.64 28.66
CA ILE A 226 -20.38 -31.70 29.52
C ILE A 226 -19.64 -31.45 30.84
N LYS A 227 -19.14 -32.51 31.50
CA LYS A 227 -18.40 -32.40 32.76
C LYS A 227 -17.19 -31.48 32.62
N THR A 228 -16.38 -31.68 31.59
CA THR A 228 -15.19 -30.86 31.31
C THR A 228 -15.54 -29.40 31.03
N ASN A 229 -16.65 -29.14 30.34
CA ASN A 229 -17.04 -27.77 29.99
C ASN A 229 -17.68 -26.98 31.15
N PHE A 230 -18.33 -27.65 32.11
CA PHE A 230 -19.12 -26.99 33.15
C PHE A 230 -18.67 -27.33 34.57
N ASN A 231 -18.71 -28.61 34.94
CA ASN A 231 -18.47 -29.04 36.32
C ASN A 231 -17.00 -28.86 36.75
N GLU A 232 -16.05 -29.27 35.91
CA GLU A 232 -14.61 -29.18 36.20
C GLU A 232 -14.13 -27.71 36.17
N ARG A 233 -14.71 -26.90 35.28
CA ARG A 233 -14.40 -25.47 35.13
C ARG A 233 -15.20 -24.55 36.04
N TYR A 234 -15.94 -25.08 37.00
CA TYR A 234 -16.85 -24.28 37.81
C TYR A 234 -16.13 -23.17 38.59
N ASP A 235 -14.93 -23.42 39.12
CA ASP A 235 -14.19 -22.39 39.87
C ASP A 235 -13.73 -21.22 38.99
N GLU A 236 -13.39 -21.49 37.73
CA GLU A 236 -13.16 -20.44 36.73
C GLU A 236 -14.44 -19.66 36.47
N ILE A 237 -15.55 -20.36 36.21
CA ILE A 237 -16.86 -19.77 35.91
C ILE A 237 -17.35 -18.90 37.08
N ARG A 238 -17.14 -19.34 38.33
CA ARG A 238 -17.53 -18.61 39.54
C ARG A 238 -16.73 -17.31 39.74
N ARG A 239 -15.52 -17.21 39.18
CA ARG A 239 -14.66 -16.01 39.27
C ARG A 239 -14.79 -15.13 38.04
N HIS A 240 -15.32 -15.64 36.93
CA HIS A 240 -15.38 -14.93 35.66
C HIS A 240 -16.56 -13.96 35.56
N TRP A 241 -16.28 -12.68 35.79
CA TRP A 241 -17.23 -11.59 35.57
C TRP A 241 -17.52 -11.40 34.09
N GLY A 242 -18.80 -11.13 33.77
CA GLY A 242 -19.24 -10.82 32.40
C GLY A 242 -19.43 -9.34 32.15
N GLY A 243 -19.75 -9.01 30.89
CA GLY A 243 -20.08 -7.65 30.48
C GLY A 243 -18.88 -6.70 30.50
N GLY A 244 -19.12 -5.41 30.74
CA GLY A 244 -18.07 -4.38 30.64
C GLY A 244 -17.57 -4.13 29.22
N VAL A 245 -18.29 -4.62 28.20
CA VAL A 245 -17.88 -4.49 26.80
C VAL A 245 -18.26 -3.11 26.32
N LEU A 246 -17.32 -2.36 25.74
CA LEU A 246 -17.59 -1.03 25.20
C LEU A 246 -18.39 -1.08 23.89
N GLY A 247 -19.11 0.00 23.59
CA GLY A 247 -19.76 0.15 22.29
C GLY A 247 -18.75 0.28 21.15
N SER A 248 -19.11 -0.17 19.96
CA SER A 248 -18.22 -0.18 18.78
C SER A 248 -17.59 1.18 18.47
N LYS A 249 -18.35 2.28 18.59
CA LYS A 249 -17.83 3.64 18.43
C LYS A 249 -16.78 4.01 19.49
N SER A 250 -17.06 3.68 20.76
CA SER A 250 -16.15 3.97 21.87
C SER A 250 -14.89 3.14 21.78
N ALA A 251 -14.99 1.85 21.46
CA ALA A 251 -13.85 0.96 21.24
C ALA A 251 -12.98 1.43 20.07
N ALA A 252 -13.59 1.81 18.93
CA ALA A 252 -12.87 2.34 17.79
C ALA A 252 -12.13 3.65 18.11
N ARG A 253 -12.74 4.52 18.95
CA ARG A 253 -12.09 5.75 19.42
C ARG A 253 -10.85 5.45 20.26
N ILE A 254 -10.97 4.52 21.22
CA ILE A 254 -9.84 4.12 22.07
C ILE A 254 -8.72 3.49 21.23
N ALA A 255 -9.05 2.57 20.33
CA ALA A 255 -8.08 1.94 19.44
C ALA A 255 -7.36 2.95 18.54
N LYS A 256 -8.07 3.99 18.06
CA LYS A 256 -7.45 5.08 17.29
C LYS A 256 -6.44 5.86 18.13
N ILE A 257 -6.77 6.17 19.38
CA ILE A 257 -5.88 6.89 20.32
C ILE A 257 -4.67 6.03 20.65
N GLU A 258 -4.88 4.75 20.97
CA GLU A 258 -3.80 3.82 21.31
C GLU A 258 -2.84 3.62 20.14
N LYS A 259 -3.36 3.47 18.92
CA LYS A 259 -2.53 3.43 17.70
C LYS A 259 -1.71 4.70 17.51
N ALA A 260 -2.27 5.87 17.82
CA ALA A 260 -1.54 7.14 17.75
C ALA A 260 -0.45 7.22 18.82
N LYS A 261 -0.72 6.78 20.06
CA LYS A 261 0.29 6.73 21.14
C LYS A 261 1.44 5.79 20.82
N VAL A 262 1.15 4.59 20.30
CA VAL A 262 2.20 3.63 19.88
C VAL A 262 3.06 4.23 18.77
N LYS A 263 2.44 4.92 17.81
CA LYS A 263 3.15 5.63 16.74
C LYS A 263 4.04 6.74 17.30
N GLU A 264 3.53 7.56 18.22
CA GLU A 264 4.29 8.62 18.87
C GLU A 264 5.48 8.06 19.66
N ALA A 265 5.28 6.97 20.41
CA ALA A 265 6.34 6.31 21.18
C ALA A 265 7.45 5.75 20.27
N ALA A 266 7.07 5.12 19.15
CA ALA A 266 8.03 4.62 18.16
C ALA A 266 8.85 5.75 17.53
N GLN A 267 8.20 6.88 17.21
CA GLN A 267 8.88 8.08 16.71
C GLN A 267 9.81 8.70 17.75
N LYS A 268 9.42 8.72 19.02
CA LYS A 268 10.24 9.24 20.13
C LYS A 268 11.52 8.43 20.33
N VAL A 269 11.46 7.10 20.24
CA VAL A 269 12.64 6.25 20.38
C VAL A 269 13.65 6.47 19.23
N GLY A 270 13.17 6.69 18.00
CA GLY A 270 14.04 6.98 16.84
C GLY A 270 14.71 8.36 16.85
N ALA A 271 14.20 9.30 17.65
CA ALA A 271 14.73 10.66 17.78
C ALA A 271 15.77 10.83 18.91
N VAL A 272 15.88 9.86 19.83
CA VAL A 272 16.69 9.98 21.06
C VAL A 272 18.15 9.51 20.87
N MET A 273 18.49 8.78 19.80
CA MET A 273 19.89 8.54 19.42
C MET A 273 20.24 9.39 18.20
N GLY A 274 21.11 10.38 18.37
CA GLY A 274 21.69 11.13 17.24
C GLY A 274 22.32 10.16 16.23
N ARG A 275 22.14 10.43 14.93
CA ARG A 275 22.70 9.59 13.86
C ARG A 275 24.22 9.72 13.84
N LYS A 276 24.91 8.61 13.55
CA LYS A 276 26.38 8.57 13.53
C LYS A 276 26.97 9.37 12.35
N TYR A 277 26.28 9.37 11.21
CA TYR A 277 26.72 10.05 10.00
C TYR A 277 25.64 10.96 9.44
N ASN A 278 26.04 12.13 8.96
CA ASN A 278 25.14 12.99 8.21
C ASN A 278 24.89 12.44 6.81
N ILE A 279 25.93 11.93 6.15
CA ILE A 279 25.85 11.40 4.78
C ILE A 279 26.39 9.97 4.70
N VAL A 280 25.63 9.06 4.11
CA VAL A 280 26.13 7.74 3.70
C VAL A 280 26.04 7.58 2.20
N VAL A 281 27.18 7.31 1.55
CA VAL A 281 27.26 7.03 0.11
C VAL A 281 27.01 5.54 -0.13
N PHE A 282 25.81 5.19 -0.60
CA PHE A 282 25.47 3.81 -0.93
C PHE A 282 25.78 3.50 -2.40
N GLY A 283 26.54 2.43 -2.64
CA GLY A 283 27.05 2.12 -3.98
C GLY A 283 28.42 2.76 -4.25
N ALA A 284 29.21 3.01 -3.20
CA ALA A 284 30.52 3.66 -3.25
C ALA A 284 31.52 3.01 -4.22
N ALA A 285 31.44 1.69 -4.42
CA ALA A 285 32.31 0.98 -5.37
C ALA A 285 31.94 1.19 -6.86
N GLY A 286 30.77 1.76 -7.16
CA GLY A 286 30.33 2.06 -8.52
C GLY A 286 30.98 3.32 -9.08
N PHE A 287 30.90 3.50 -10.41
CA PHE A 287 31.51 4.63 -11.11
C PHE A 287 31.11 5.99 -10.50
N THR A 288 29.81 6.25 -10.38
CA THR A 288 29.29 7.51 -9.79
C THR A 288 29.64 7.63 -8.30
N GLY A 289 29.64 6.52 -7.56
CA GLY A 289 30.02 6.51 -6.14
C GLY A 289 31.46 6.96 -5.90
N LYS A 290 32.41 6.51 -6.74
CA LYS A 290 33.80 6.95 -6.71
C LYS A 290 33.93 8.47 -6.92
N HIS A 291 33.24 9.01 -7.93
CA HIS A 291 33.26 10.46 -8.19
C HIS A 291 32.60 11.26 -7.07
N LEU A 292 31.55 10.74 -6.44
CA LEU A 292 30.91 11.37 -5.29
C LEU A 292 31.84 11.41 -4.07
N ILE A 293 32.67 10.38 -3.86
CA ILE A 293 33.71 10.40 -2.82
C ILE A 293 34.72 11.53 -3.08
N LEU A 294 35.21 11.68 -4.32
CA LEU A 294 36.14 12.75 -4.66
C LEU A 294 35.52 14.14 -4.44
N GLU A 295 34.25 14.30 -4.79
CA GLU A 295 33.55 15.57 -4.55
C GLU A 295 33.34 15.84 -3.05
N ILE A 296 32.98 14.84 -2.25
CA ILE A 296 32.90 14.97 -0.78
C ILE A 296 34.25 15.43 -0.21
N VAL A 297 35.34 14.78 -0.62
CA VAL A 297 36.69 15.11 -0.14
C VAL A 297 37.07 16.55 -0.49
N LYS A 298 36.74 16.99 -1.72
CA LYS A 298 36.95 18.37 -2.17
C LYS A 298 36.11 19.37 -1.35
N THR A 299 34.83 19.08 -1.10
CA THR A 299 33.96 19.96 -0.31
C THR A 299 34.42 20.06 1.15
N LEU A 300 34.97 18.99 1.74
CA LEU A 300 35.48 19.00 3.11
C LEU A 300 36.77 19.84 3.31
N ASP A 301 37.46 20.27 2.25
CA ASP A 301 38.56 21.24 2.38
C ASP A 301 38.09 22.66 2.67
N GLU A 302 36.81 22.95 2.46
CA GLU A 302 36.26 24.27 2.67
C GLU A 302 35.98 24.50 4.16
N LYS A 303 36.45 25.64 4.69
CA LYS A 303 36.41 25.95 6.14
C LYS A 303 35.00 25.90 6.74
N ASP A 304 33.96 26.11 5.94
CA ASP A 304 32.55 26.20 6.38
C ASP A 304 31.75 24.89 6.16
N GLU A 305 32.36 23.84 5.60
CA GLU A 305 31.69 22.60 5.22
C GLU A 305 32.25 21.39 5.98
N GLN A 306 31.89 21.28 7.27
CA GLN A 306 32.18 20.12 8.10
C GLN A 306 30.94 19.22 8.25
N PHE A 307 31.06 17.94 7.91
CA PHE A 307 30.02 16.93 8.13
C PHE A 307 30.61 15.51 8.27
N SER A 308 29.93 14.66 9.02
CA SER A 308 30.30 13.26 9.18
C SER A 308 29.76 12.41 8.02
N TRP A 309 30.57 11.49 7.51
CA TRP A 309 30.18 10.65 6.39
C TRP A 309 30.79 9.25 6.44
N ALA A 310 30.17 8.31 5.71
CA ALA A 310 30.66 6.95 5.53
C ALA A 310 30.36 6.41 4.12
N VAL A 311 31.09 5.37 3.73
CA VAL A 311 30.84 4.65 2.48
C VAL A 311 30.12 3.34 2.75
N SER A 312 29.23 2.95 1.83
CA SER A 312 28.45 1.73 1.95
C SER A 312 28.38 0.91 0.66
N GLY A 313 28.41 -0.41 0.83
CA GLY A 313 28.34 -1.37 -0.26
C GLY A 313 28.38 -2.83 0.22
N ARG A 314 28.28 -3.77 -0.72
CA ARG A 314 28.13 -5.21 -0.44
C ARG A 314 29.37 -5.90 0.11
N SER A 315 30.56 -5.32 -0.12
CA SER A 315 31.84 -5.98 0.17
C SER A 315 32.83 -4.98 0.74
N THR A 316 33.22 -5.20 2.00
CA THR A 316 34.19 -4.36 2.70
C THR A 316 35.53 -4.30 1.97
N SER A 317 36.02 -5.43 1.45
CA SER A 317 37.28 -5.50 0.70
C SER A 317 37.26 -4.66 -0.58
N LYS A 318 36.12 -4.59 -1.29
CA LYS A 318 35.98 -3.68 -2.44
C LYS A 318 35.94 -2.22 -2.03
N LEU A 319 35.31 -1.90 -0.90
CA LEU A 319 35.30 -0.54 -0.36
C LEU A 319 36.71 -0.10 0.03
N ASP A 320 37.52 -0.99 0.61
CA ASP A 320 38.93 -0.71 0.94
C ASP A 320 39.75 -0.35 -0.29
N VAL A 321 39.65 -1.14 -1.36
CA VAL A 321 40.33 -0.86 -2.63
C VAL A 321 39.89 0.49 -3.20
N VAL A 322 38.60 0.81 -3.13
CA VAL A 322 38.06 2.08 -3.62
C VAL A 322 38.57 3.25 -2.79
N LEU A 323 38.57 3.16 -1.45
CA LEU A 323 39.09 4.22 -0.59
C LEU A 323 40.59 4.45 -0.81
N GLN A 324 41.38 3.40 -1.03
CA GLN A 324 42.79 3.52 -1.39
C GLN A 324 42.99 4.20 -2.76
N GLU A 325 42.18 3.84 -3.76
CA GLU A 325 42.20 4.47 -5.09
C GLU A 325 41.85 5.96 -5.00
N MET A 326 40.79 6.30 -4.26
CA MET A 326 40.35 7.69 -4.09
C MET A 326 41.29 8.50 -3.20
N SER A 327 41.95 7.87 -2.23
CA SER A 327 43.00 8.49 -1.41
C SER A 327 44.18 8.92 -2.27
N LYS A 328 44.65 8.05 -3.18
CA LYS A 328 45.68 8.39 -4.17
C LYS A 328 45.24 9.49 -5.14
N ALA A 329 43.99 9.44 -5.61
CA ALA A 329 43.48 10.39 -6.60
C ALA A 329 43.22 11.79 -6.02
N SER A 330 42.83 11.89 -4.74
CA SER A 330 42.55 13.16 -4.05
C SER A 330 43.77 13.73 -3.31
N GLY A 331 44.79 12.91 -3.04
CA GLY A 331 45.95 13.30 -2.23
C GLY A 331 45.67 13.37 -0.72
N LYS A 332 44.52 12.88 -0.25
CA LYS A 332 44.16 12.84 1.17
C LYS A 332 44.09 11.42 1.70
N ASP A 333 44.38 11.25 2.98
CA ASP A 333 44.20 9.97 3.66
C ASP A 333 42.71 9.69 3.93
N LEU A 334 42.19 8.62 3.32
CA LEU A 334 40.82 8.13 3.49
C LEU A 334 40.74 6.82 4.28
N SER A 335 41.85 6.38 4.90
CA SER A 335 41.92 5.14 5.67
C SER A 335 40.96 5.10 6.86
N ASN A 336 40.69 6.27 7.45
CA ASN A 336 39.81 6.45 8.60
C ASN A 336 38.31 6.59 8.23
N VAL A 337 37.96 6.53 6.94
CA VAL A 337 36.55 6.61 6.53
C VAL A 337 35.83 5.31 6.88
N ASP A 338 34.77 5.43 7.67
CA ASP A 338 33.99 4.28 8.09
C ASP A 338 33.27 3.59 6.91
N LYS A 339 33.20 2.27 7.00
CA LYS A 339 32.59 1.38 5.99
C LYS A 339 31.37 0.68 6.58
N ILE A 340 30.25 0.74 5.88
CA ILE A 340 29.02 0.04 6.24
C ILE A 340 28.72 -1.05 5.21
N VAL A 341 28.51 -2.28 5.67
CA VAL A 341 28.08 -3.38 4.79
C VAL A 341 26.58 -3.27 4.58
N ALA A 342 26.17 -3.15 3.31
CA ALA A 342 24.76 -3.12 2.92
C ALA A 342 24.58 -3.82 1.57
N ASP A 343 23.68 -4.81 1.55
CA ASP A 343 23.27 -5.54 0.36
C ASP A 343 21.78 -5.39 0.14
N VAL A 344 21.38 -5.11 -1.10
CA VAL A 344 19.98 -5.01 -1.50
C VAL A 344 19.22 -6.32 -1.34
N ALA A 345 19.92 -7.45 -1.34
CA ALA A 345 19.34 -8.76 -1.04
C ALA A 345 19.08 -8.98 0.47
N ASP A 346 19.71 -8.19 1.35
CA ASP A 346 19.59 -8.29 2.79
C ASP A 346 18.95 -7.03 3.40
N ARG A 347 17.67 -7.14 3.73
CA ARG A 347 16.88 -6.05 4.31
C ARG A 347 17.43 -5.53 5.64
N GLU A 348 17.99 -6.39 6.48
CA GLU A 348 18.50 -5.96 7.78
C GLU A 348 19.79 -5.14 7.62
N SER A 349 20.65 -5.51 6.67
CA SER A 349 21.82 -4.73 6.31
C SER A 349 21.46 -3.31 5.81
N LEU A 350 20.41 -3.19 4.97
CA LEU A 350 19.92 -1.89 4.50
C LEU A 350 19.38 -1.04 5.65
N ARG A 351 18.63 -1.63 6.58
CA ARG A 351 18.16 -0.94 7.78
C ARG A 351 19.31 -0.55 8.70
N ASN A 352 20.37 -1.36 8.77
CA ASN A 352 21.59 -1.02 9.51
C ASN A 352 22.34 0.17 8.94
N MET A 353 22.38 0.30 7.62
CA MET A 353 22.89 1.50 6.97
C MET A 353 21.99 2.70 7.23
N ALA A 354 20.68 2.57 6.99
CA ALA A 354 19.73 3.67 7.14
C ALA A 354 19.72 4.23 8.57
N ARG A 355 19.68 3.38 9.61
CA ARG A 355 19.63 3.81 11.01
C ARG A 355 20.83 4.66 11.45
N GLN A 356 21.96 4.57 10.74
CA GLN A 356 23.19 5.29 11.08
C GLN A 356 23.33 6.62 10.34
N ALA A 357 22.51 6.87 9.32
CA ALA A 357 22.59 8.05 8.46
C ALA A 357 21.44 9.04 8.73
N ASP A 358 21.70 10.33 8.56
CA ASP A 358 20.65 11.33 8.33
C ASP A 358 20.17 11.27 6.87
N VAL A 359 21.11 11.17 5.91
CA VAL A 359 20.84 11.11 4.48
C VAL A 359 21.63 9.96 3.82
N VAL A 360 20.92 9.13 3.05
CA VAL A 360 21.54 8.13 2.16
C VAL A 360 21.55 8.68 0.73
N LEU A 361 22.76 8.83 0.17
CA LEU A 361 22.98 9.14 -1.24
C LEU A 361 23.11 7.83 -2.01
N ASN A 362 22.04 7.42 -2.67
CA ASN A 362 21.97 6.16 -3.39
C ASN A 362 22.51 6.29 -4.83
N CYS A 363 23.66 5.68 -5.08
CA CYS A 363 24.29 5.60 -6.40
C CYS A 363 24.11 4.23 -7.08
N VAL A 364 23.23 3.36 -6.55
CA VAL A 364 22.99 2.01 -7.09
C VAL A 364 21.86 2.02 -8.13
N GLY A 365 22.23 2.27 -9.38
CA GLY A 365 21.32 2.18 -10.54
C GLY A 365 21.66 1.00 -11.48
N PRO A 366 20.72 0.53 -12.32
CA PRO A 366 19.32 0.98 -12.48
C PRO A 366 18.42 0.60 -11.29
N TYR A 367 17.60 1.55 -10.84
CA TYR A 367 16.85 1.50 -9.58
C TYR A 367 15.63 0.57 -9.68
N LEU A 368 15.08 0.39 -10.88
CA LEU A 368 14.01 -0.59 -11.14
C LEU A 368 14.45 -2.06 -10.99
N LEU A 369 15.74 -2.35 -11.12
CA LEU A 369 16.28 -3.71 -11.11
C LEU A 369 17.12 -4.01 -9.88
N TYR A 370 17.95 -3.07 -9.43
CA TYR A 370 18.95 -3.29 -8.39
C TYR A 370 18.51 -2.76 -7.02
N GLY A 371 17.29 -3.10 -6.63
CA GLY A 371 16.86 -2.96 -5.24
C GLY A 371 16.50 -1.54 -4.81
N GLY A 372 16.16 -0.63 -5.73
CA GLY A 372 15.82 0.76 -5.38
C GLY A 372 14.60 0.86 -4.45
N ASP A 373 13.63 -0.04 -4.59
CA ASP A 373 12.41 -0.08 -3.76
C ASP A 373 12.75 -0.46 -2.31
N GLU A 374 13.68 -1.39 -2.14
CA GLU A 374 14.17 -1.92 -0.86
C GLU A 374 14.97 -0.88 -0.09
N VAL A 375 15.83 -0.12 -0.76
CA VAL A 375 16.59 0.98 -0.16
C VAL A 375 15.65 2.09 0.33
N VAL A 376 14.69 2.50 -0.50
CA VAL A 376 13.68 3.49 -0.11
C VAL A 376 12.87 3.01 1.09
N GLN A 377 12.45 1.73 1.08
CA GLN A 377 11.70 1.14 2.18
C GLN A 377 12.51 1.16 3.49
N ALA A 378 13.79 0.78 3.46
CA ALA A 378 14.66 0.81 4.63
C ALA A 378 14.84 2.24 5.18
N CYS A 379 15.02 3.23 4.29
CA CYS A 379 15.13 4.63 4.68
C CYS A 379 13.85 5.13 5.37
N ILE A 380 12.67 4.83 4.83
CA ILE A 380 11.38 5.20 5.42
C ILE A 380 11.18 4.53 6.80
N GLN A 381 11.52 3.24 6.92
CA GLN A 381 11.37 2.52 8.18
C GLN A 381 12.21 3.12 9.31
N GLU A 382 13.41 3.58 8.97
CA GLU A 382 14.32 4.20 9.93
C GLU A 382 14.18 5.73 9.98
N GLY A 383 13.26 6.36 9.22
CA GLY A 383 13.12 7.83 9.18
C GLY A 383 14.29 8.59 8.54
N THR A 384 15.13 7.89 7.78
CA THR A 384 16.32 8.40 7.10
C THR A 384 15.94 9.04 5.76
N HIS A 385 16.57 10.15 5.41
CA HIS A 385 16.36 10.81 4.13
C HIS A 385 17.07 10.06 2.99
N HIS A 386 16.49 10.09 1.80
CA HIS A 386 17.00 9.34 0.65
C HIS A 386 17.04 10.25 -0.58
N LEU A 387 18.20 10.26 -1.25
CA LEU A 387 18.37 10.86 -2.56
C LEU A 387 18.90 9.81 -3.53
N ASP A 388 18.45 9.89 -4.77
CA ASP A 388 18.97 9.07 -5.86
C ASP A 388 19.18 9.87 -7.14
N LEU A 389 19.80 9.22 -8.12
CA LEU A 389 20.03 9.73 -9.47
C LEU A 389 19.12 9.03 -10.49
N SER A 390 17.90 8.63 -10.08
CA SER A 390 17.00 7.86 -10.94
C SER A 390 16.47 8.69 -12.09
N GLY A 391 17.00 8.42 -13.29
CA GLY A 391 16.42 8.87 -14.56
C GLY A 391 15.24 8.01 -15.07
N GLU A 392 14.64 7.18 -14.22
CA GLU A 392 13.59 6.20 -14.59
C GLU A 392 12.19 6.67 -14.11
N PRO A 393 11.34 7.30 -14.95
CA PRO A 393 10.04 7.82 -14.53
C PRO A 393 9.11 6.79 -13.88
N GLN A 394 9.18 5.53 -14.34
CA GLN A 394 8.40 4.43 -13.76
C GLN A 394 8.75 4.19 -12.29
N PHE A 395 10.04 4.25 -11.95
CA PHE A 395 10.50 4.09 -10.57
C PHE A 395 10.01 5.24 -9.71
N LEU A 396 10.23 6.47 -10.17
CA LEU A 396 9.85 7.68 -9.48
C LEU A 396 8.34 7.74 -9.18
N GLU A 397 7.50 7.43 -10.18
CA GLU A 397 6.04 7.39 -10.02
C GLU A 397 5.58 6.22 -9.13
N LYS A 398 6.21 5.05 -9.25
CA LYS A 398 5.91 3.89 -8.38
C LYS A 398 6.24 4.17 -6.92
N VAL A 399 7.41 4.76 -6.64
CA VAL A 399 7.82 5.15 -5.29
C VAL A 399 6.86 6.17 -4.72
N GLN A 400 6.48 7.20 -5.48
CA GLN A 400 5.48 8.17 -5.02
C GLN A 400 4.13 7.51 -4.71
N LEU A 401 3.65 6.63 -5.59
CA LEU A 401 2.35 5.97 -5.41
C LEU A 401 2.34 5.05 -4.18
N LYS A 402 3.44 4.31 -3.96
CA LYS A 402 3.54 3.30 -2.92
C LYS A 402 3.88 3.90 -1.55
N TYR A 403 4.78 4.87 -1.52
CA TYR A 403 5.49 5.25 -0.30
C TYR A 403 5.26 6.68 0.18
N ASN A 404 4.58 7.56 -0.57
CA ASN A 404 4.44 8.97 -0.16
C ASN A 404 3.85 9.12 1.25
N LYS A 405 2.82 8.33 1.58
CA LYS A 405 2.20 8.38 2.89
C LYS A 405 3.12 7.85 4.00
N ASP A 406 3.81 6.74 3.76
CA ASP A 406 4.72 6.16 4.76
C ASP A 406 5.94 7.07 5.00
N ALA A 407 6.43 7.76 3.96
CA ALA A 407 7.45 8.79 4.05
C ALA A 407 6.96 10.03 4.84
N GLU A 408 5.73 10.51 4.59
CA GLU A 408 5.09 11.55 5.41
C GLU A 408 4.99 11.16 6.89
N GLU A 409 4.67 9.89 7.16
CA GLU A 409 4.49 9.38 8.51
C GLU A 409 5.80 9.15 9.27
N SER A 410 6.89 8.78 8.58
CA SER A 410 8.23 8.63 9.15
C SER A 410 8.97 9.96 9.29
N GLY A 411 8.58 10.98 8.51
CA GLY A 411 9.31 12.25 8.42
C GLY A 411 10.50 12.19 7.45
N ALA A 412 10.70 11.09 6.74
CA ALA A 412 11.75 10.94 5.74
C ALA A 412 11.42 11.71 4.46
N TYR A 413 12.38 12.47 3.92
CA TYR A 413 12.33 12.99 2.56
C TYR A 413 12.90 11.95 1.60
N ILE A 414 12.11 11.54 0.61
CA ILE A 414 12.52 10.66 -0.48
C ILE A 414 12.51 11.49 -1.76
N ILE A 415 13.69 11.81 -2.29
CA ILE A 415 13.84 12.75 -3.41
C ILE A 415 14.63 12.08 -4.52
N GLY A 416 13.92 11.65 -5.56
CA GLY A 416 14.56 11.05 -6.72
C GLY A 416 15.01 12.07 -7.77
N CYS A 417 15.92 11.67 -8.66
CA CYS A 417 16.42 12.49 -9.76
C CYS A 417 17.19 13.75 -9.27
N CYS A 418 18.02 13.59 -8.25
CA CYS A 418 18.84 14.65 -7.65
C CYS A 418 20.21 14.80 -8.34
N GLY A 419 20.22 14.81 -9.67
CA GLY A 419 21.45 14.86 -10.46
C GLY A 419 21.45 15.96 -11.51
N PHE A 420 22.35 15.80 -12.48
CA PHE A 420 22.29 16.55 -13.74
C PHE A 420 20.92 16.38 -14.42
N ASP A 421 20.36 15.19 -14.34
CA ASP A 421 18.99 14.93 -14.74
C ASP A 421 18.05 15.56 -13.70
N SER A 422 17.22 16.50 -14.17
CA SER A 422 16.15 17.19 -13.43
C SER A 422 16.48 18.28 -12.42
N ILE A 423 17.63 18.41 -11.73
CA ILE A 423 17.85 19.64 -10.92
C ILE A 423 17.94 20.90 -11.82
N PRO A 424 18.75 20.93 -12.89
CA PRO A 424 18.78 22.06 -13.81
C PRO A 424 17.41 22.37 -14.45
N ALA A 425 16.61 21.35 -14.76
CA ALA A 425 15.31 21.52 -15.42
C ALA A 425 14.15 21.80 -14.43
N ASP A 426 13.95 20.93 -13.44
CA ASP A 426 12.85 20.97 -12.47
C ASP A 426 13.09 22.03 -11.39
N TYR A 427 14.17 21.93 -10.62
CA TYR A 427 14.51 22.98 -9.64
C TYR A 427 14.80 24.31 -10.33
N GLY A 428 15.49 24.29 -11.48
CA GLY A 428 15.65 25.49 -12.32
C GLY A 428 14.33 26.14 -12.74
N SER A 429 13.27 25.36 -13.03
CA SER A 429 11.96 25.93 -13.35
C SER A 429 11.32 26.66 -12.17
N VAL A 430 11.55 26.15 -10.95
CA VAL A 430 11.08 26.79 -9.71
C VAL A 430 11.92 28.02 -9.37
N TYR A 431 13.24 27.96 -9.59
CA TYR A 431 14.12 29.10 -9.47
C TYR A 431 13.72 30.23 -10.44
N LEU A 432 13.42 29.89 -11.70
CA LEU A 432 12.91 30.85 -12.69
C LEU A 432 11.57 31.43 -12.23
N GLU A 433 10.61 30.60 -11.79
CA GLU A 433 9.31 31.06 -11.30
C GLU A 433 9.46 32.03 -10.11
N ASN A 434 10.31 31.72 -9.13
CA ASN A 434 10.55 32.56 -7.96
C ASN A 434 11.13 33.93 -8.32
N ASN A 435 11.86 34.02 -9.44
CA ASN A 435 12.43 35.26 -9.97
C ASN A 435 11.59 35.90 -11.08
N PHE A 436 10.48 35.27 -11.48
CA PHE A 436 9.57 35.80 -12.49
C PHE A 436 8.57 36.75 -11.82
N TYR A 437 8.93 38.03 -11.71
CA TYR A 437 8.06 39.08 -11.17
C TYR A 437 6.78 39.25 -12.01
N GLY A 438 5.76 38.43 -11.74
CA GLY A 438 4.54 38.30 -12.55
C GLY A 438 3.92 36.91 -12.43
N GLN A 439 3.08 36.51 -13.39
CA GLN A 439 2.48 35.17 -13.44
C GLN A 439 3.02 34.37 -14.62
N LEU A 440 3.73 33.28 -14.33
CA LEU A 440 4.29 32.41 -15.37
C LEU A 440 3.20 31.53 -16.00
N ASN A 441 3.21 31.40 -17.34
CA ASN A 441 2.31 30.50 -18.08
C ASN A 441 2.99 29.18 -18.41
N SER A 442 4.24 29.24 -18.86
CA SER A 442 5.00 28.09 -19.34
C SER A 442 6.50 28.23 -19.11
N VAL A 443 7.17 27.10 -18.89
CA VAL A 443 8.64 26.96 -18.92
C VAL A 443 8.99 25.87 -19.92
N VAL A 444 9.83 26.20 -20.90
CA VAL A 444 10.41 25.23 -21.81
C VAL A 444 11.89 25.11 -21.54
N SER A 445 12.34 23.91 -21.20
CA SER A 445 13.75 23.61 -20.93
C SER A 445 14.41 23.06 -22.20
N TYR A 446 15.57 23.61 -22.54
CA TYR A 446 16.39 23.21 -23.67
C TYR A 446 17.76 22.76 -23.17
N MET A 447 18.02 21.46 -23.22
CA MET A 447 19.33 20.92 -22.88
C MET A 447 20.30 21.03 -24.06
N GLN A 448 21.47 21.59 -23.81
CA GLN A 448 22.54 21.71 -24.79
C GLN A 448 23.86 21.19 -24.20
N ILE A 449 24.52 20.32 -24.95
CA ILE A 449 25.92 19.97 -24.72
C ILE A 449 26.74 20.82 -25.67
N LYS A 450 27.60 21.70 -25.14
CA LYS A 450 28.41 22.60 -25.97
C LYS A 450 29.58 21.81 -26.58
N LYS A 451 29.93 22.13 -27.83
CA LYS A 451 31.00 21.46 -28.57
C LYS A 451 32.36 21.85 -27.96
N GLY A 452 32.97 20.92 -27.24
CA GLY A 452 34.38 20.91 -26.83
C GLY A 452 34.96 19.53 -27.14
N THR A 453 36.20 19.49 -27.64
CA THR A 453 37.00 18.46 -28.34
C THR A 453 36.66 16.95 -28.38
N LYS A 454 35.77 16.34 -27.58
CA LYS A 454 35.36 14.92 -27.73
C LYS A 454 33.93 14.73 -27.22
N VAL A 455 33.08 13.98 -27.93
CA VAL A 455 31.70 13.68 -27.49
C VAL A 455 31.73 12.96 -26.13
N THR A 456 31.08 13.53 -25.11
CA THR A 456 30.97 12.89 -23.78
C THR A 456 30.32 11.52 -23.91
N LYS A 457 31.06 10.48 -23.53
CA LYS A 457 30.55 9.10 -23.54
C LYS A 457 29.75 8.81 -22.27
N LEU A 458 28.70 8.01 -22.42
CA LEU A 458 27.85 7.54 -21.34
C LEU A 458 28.35 6.19 -20.81
N ASN A 459 28.28 6.01 -19.50
CA ASN A 459 28.55 4.74 -18.85
C ASN A 459 27.40 3.77 -19.13
N PHE A 460 27.72 2.47 -19.15
CA PHE A 460 26.74 1.41 -19.35
C PHE A 460 25.53 1.48 -18.39
N GLY A 461 25.70 1.92 -17.14
CA GLY A 461 24.60 2.08 -16.19
C GLY A 461 23.51 3.03 -16.70
N THR A 462 23.89 4.18 -17.26
CA THR A 462 22.96 5.16 -17.84
C THR A 462 22.24 4.58 -19.07
N TRP A 463 22.98 3.87 -19.93
CA TRP A 463 22.40 3.18 -21.09
C TRP A 463 21.39 2.12 -20.67
N HIS A 464 21.73 1.30 -19.69
CA HIS A 464 20.87 0.23 -19.19
C HIS A 464 19.56 0.79 -18.61
N SER A 465 19.63 1.87 -17.82
CA SER A 465 18.44 2.61 -17.34
C SER A 465 17.58 3.12 -18.51
N GLY A 466 18.19 3.67 -19.56
CA GLY A 466 17.47 4.11 -20.76
C GLY A 466 16.75 2.98 -21.49
N VAL A 467 17.39 1.82 -21.64
CA VAL A 467 16.78 0.61 -22.23
C VAL A 467 15.59 0.13 -21.39
N ILE A 468 15.72 0.10 -20.07
CA ILE A 468 14.64 -0.29 -19.15
C ILE A 468 13.47 0.70 -19.22
N MET A 469 13.76 2.00 -19.25
CA MET A 469 12.76 3.05 -19.39
C MET A 469 11.92 2.86 -20.67
N CYS A 470 12.58 2.54 -21.79
CA CYS A 470 11.90 2.22 -23.03
C CYS A 470 11.10 0.90 -22.94
N ASN A 471 11.70 -0.16 -22.38
CA ASN A 471 11.05 -1.46 -22.20
C ASN A 471 9.75 -1.35 -21.38
N ARG A 472 9.73 -0.51 -20.35
CA ARG A 472 8.58 -0.31 -19.45
C ARG A 472 7.80 0.97 -19.73
N PHE A 473 7.92 1.55 -20.93
CA PHE A 473 7.33 2.84 -21.26
C PHE A 473 5.81 2.89 -20.97
N PHE A 474 5.08 1.84 -21.32
CA PHE A 474 3.63 1.78 -21.15
C PHE A 474 3.18 1.70 -19.68
N GLU A 475 4.03 1.28 -18.75
CA GLU A 475 3.70 1.21 -17.32
C GLU A 475 3.43 2.59 -16.71
N THR A 476 4.11 3.63 -17.21
CA THR A 476 3.92 5.02 -16.74
C THR A 476 2.49 5.52 -16.93
N PHE A 477 1.77 5.09 -17.99
CA PHE A 477 0.38 5.52 -18.20
C PHE A 477 -0.54 4.97 -17.11
N ALA A 478 -0.32 3.73 -16.69
CA ALA A 478 -1.09 3.10 -15.62
C ALA A 478 -0.76 3.72 -14.25
N LEU A 479 0.51 4.00 -13.98
CA LEU A 479 0.96 4.67 -12.75
C LEU A 479 0.38 6.08 -12.66
N LYS A 480 0.49 6.88 -13.73
CA LYS A 480 -0.05 8.24 -13.80
C LYS A 480 -1.56 8.29 -13.56
N ARG A 481 -2.34 7.37 -14.13
CA ARG A 481 -3.79 7.27 -13.87
C ARG A 481 -4.12 6.98 -12.41
N LYS A 482 -3.29 6.18 -11.73
CA LYS A 482 -3.46 5.86 -10.30
C LYS A 482 -3.07 7.02 -9.40
N LEU A 483 -1.96 7.71 -9.71
CA LEU A 483 -1.47 8.86 -8.96
C LEU A 483 -2.41 10.07 -9.06
N TYR A 484 -2.98 10.30 -10.23
CA TYR A 484 -3.75 11.52 -10.53
C TYR A 484 -5.13 11.19 -11.11
N PRO A 485 -6.07 10.72 -10.28
CA PRO A 485 -7.43 10.38 -10.74
C PRO A 485 -8.28 11.62 -11.06
N ASN A 486 -7.92 12.79 -10.52
CA ASN A 486 -8.69 14.01 -10.67
C ASN A 486 -8.31 14.78 -11.95
N PRO A 487 -9.25 15.55 -12.54
CA PRO A 487 -8.94 16.46 -13.63
C PRO A 487 -7.77 17.40 -13.29
N TYR A 488 -6.88 17.60 -14.27
CA TYR A 488 -5.79 18.56 -14.15
C TYR A 488 -6.23 19.95 -14.63
N TYR A 489 -5.41 20.96 -14.35
CA TYR A 489 -5.68 22.34 -14.73
C TYR A 489 -5.83 22.51 -16.26
N LYS A 490 -6.84 23.28 -16.69
CA LYS A 490 -7.07 23.60 -18.10
C LYS A 490 -6.41 24.93 -18.45
N PHE A 491 -5.35 24.87 -19.26
CA PHE A 491 -4.65 26.06 -19.73
C PHE A 491 -5.40 26.75 -20.87
N GLN A 492 -5.64 28.05 -20.73
CA GLN A 492 -6.20 28.92 -21.77
C GLN A 492 -5.21 29.08 -22.93
N TYR A 493 -3.98 29.54 -22.64
CA TYR A 493 -2.91 29.72 -23.63
C TYR A 493 -1.97 28.52 -23.62
N LYS A 494 -2.22 27.55 -24.49
CA LYS A 494 -1.45 26.32 -24.56
C LYS A 494 -0.11 26.51 -25.29
N VAL A 495 0.93 25.86 -24.79
CA VAL A 495 2.19 25.72 -25.53
C VAL A 495 2.01 24.63 -26.58
N PRO A 496 2.25 24.91 -27.88
CA PRO A 496 2.12 23.88 -28.92
C PRO A 496 3.12 22.75 -28.68
N TYR A 497 2.69 21.52 -28.92
CA TYR A 497 3.58 20.36 -28.91
C TYR A 497 4.07 20.09 -30.33
N ARG A 498 5.39 20.13 -30.54
CA ARG A 498 6.03 19.80 -31.81
C ARG A 498 7.18 18.82 -31.54
N PRO A 499 7.23 17.63 -32.18
CA PRO A 499 8.30 16.65 -31.94
C PRO A 499 9.69 17.19 -32.27
N ILE A 500 9.80 17.95 -33.37
CA ILE A 500 11.00 18.67 -33.79
C ILE A 500 10.58 20.10 -34.10
N VAL A 501 11.31 21.08 -33.58
CA VAL A 501 11.02 22.51 -33.78
C VAL A 501 12.31 23.32 -33.80
N TYR A 502 12.42 24.30 -34.68
CA TYR A 502 13.49 25.29 -34.58
C TYR A 502 13.10 26.32 -33.51
N CYS A 503 13.98 26.53 -32.53
CA CYS A 503 13.76 27.49 -31.46
C CYS A 503 14.76 28.64 -31.57
N GLU A 504 14.23 29.85 -31.72
CA GLU A 504 15.02 31.07 -31.84
C GLU A 504 15.78 31.37 -30.55
N GLU A 505 15.17 31.11 -29.39
CA GLU A 505 15.75 31.41 -28.06
C GLU A 505 17.05 30.64 -27.79
N VAL A 506 17.24 29.51 -28.47
CA VAL A 506 18.47 28.71 -28.41
C VAL A 506 19.16 28.60 -29.76
N GLN A 507 18.70 29.31 -30.79
CA GLN A 507 19.27 29.30 -32.15
C GLN A 507 19.57 27.87 -32.66
N GLY A 508 18.61 26.96 -32.58
CA GLY A 508 18.84 25.56 -32.94
C GLY A 508 17.59 24.70 -33.06
N TRP A 509 17.77 23.55 -33.70
CA TRP A 509 16.72 22.53 -33.79
C TRP A 509 16.59 21.80 -32.47
N CYS A 510 15.36 21.67 -31.99
CA CYS A 510 15.05 21.09 -30.69
C CYS A 510 14.17 19.86 -30.89
N ILE A 511 14.55 18.75 -30.26
CA ILE A 511 13.83 17.48 -30.34
C ILE A 511 13.27 17.08 -28.98
N ASN A 512 12.01 16.66 -28.98
CA ASN A 512 11.37 16.08 -27.81
C ASN A 512 11.75 14.59 -27.73
N LEU A 513 12.65 14.28 -26.81
CA LEU A 513 13.04 12.92 -26.48
C LEU A 513 12.39 12.53 -25.15
N PRO A 514 12.14 11.22 -24.90
CA PRO A 514 11.44 10.74 -23.72
C PRO A 514 12.31 10.81 -22.44
N PHE A 515 12.96 11.94 -22.18
CA PHE A 515 13.74 12.17 -20.97
C PHE A 515 12.84 12.33 -19.73
N PRO A 516 13.38 12.03 -18.54
CA PRO A 516 12.62 12.13 -17.29
C PRO A 516 12.21 13.58 -16.95
N ASP A 517 12.96 14.59 -17.38
CA ASP A 517 12.80 15.99 -16.96
C ASP A 517 11.37 16.52 -17.11
N ALA A 518 10.75 16.35 -18.29
CA ALA A 518 9.40 16.82 -18.51
C ALA A 518 8.38 16.17 -17.55
N ARG A 519 8.59 14.90 -17.18
CA ARG A 519 7.75 14.18 -16.21
C ARG A 519 7.98 14.68 -14.80
N VAL A 520 9.24 14.92 -14.41
CA VAL A 520 9.59 15.41 -13.07
C VAL A 520 9.05 16.83 -12.87
N MET A 521 9.24 17.72 -13.86
CA MET A 521 8.64 19.06 -13.89
C MET A 521 7.11 19.00 -13.78
N GLU A 522 6.45 18.10 -14.53
CA GLU A 522 5.00 17.93 -14.43
C GLU A 522 4.56 17.53 -13.00
N ARG A 523 5.33 16.66 -12.32
CA ARG A 523 5.05 16.24 -10.95
C ARG A 523 5.16 17.40 -9.95
N THR A 524 6.19 18.25 -10.08
CA THR A 524 6.33 19.49 -9.28
C THR A 524 5.11 20.41 -9.46
N GLN A 525 4.69 20.64 -10.70
CA GLN A 525 3.56 21.51 -10.99
C GLN A 525 2.22 20.92 -10.50
N ARG A 526 2.06 19.59 -10.57
CA ARG A 526 0.92 18.89 -9.98
C ARG A 526 0.89 19.02 -8.46
N TYR A 527 2.03 18.91 -7.79
CA TYR A 527 2.12 19.14 -6.35
C TYR A 527 1.69 20.56 -5.99
N LYS A 528 2.22 21.57 -6.67
CA LYS A 528 1.81 22.98 -6.48
C LYS A 528 0.30 23.19 -6.67
N TYR A 529 -0.29 22.55 -7.68
CA TYR A 529 -1.73 22.66 -7.93
C TYR A 529 -2.59 21.97 -6.87
N TYR A 530 -2.33 20.70 -6.57
CA TYR A 530 -3.19 19.92 -5.67
C TYR A 530 -2.95 20.25 -4.20
N ASN A 531 -1.69 20.50 -3.80
CA ASN A 531 -1.28 20.66 -2.42
C ASN A 531 -1.17 22.14 -2.01
N GLU A 532 -0.53 22.97 -2.83
CA GLU A 532 -0.31 24.40 -2.50
C GLU A 532 -1.42 25.33 -3.02
N LYS A 533 -2.35 24.80 -3.82
CA LYS A 533 -3.44 25.57 -4.47
C LYS A 533 -2.92 26.71 -5.36
N ARG A 534 -1.72 26.54 -5.93
CA ARG A 534 -1.13 27.49 -6.88
C ARG A 534 -1.47 27.09 -8.32
N ARG A 535 -1.60 28.09 -9.21
CA ARG A 535 -1.77 27.84 -10.65
C ARG A 535 -0.52 27.09 -11.17
N PRO A 536 -0.66 25.91 -11.79
CA PRO A 536 0.48 25.20 -12.34
C PRO A 536 1.01 25.91 -13.58
N ILE A 537 2.24 25.60 -13.95
CA ILE A 537 2.92 26.07 -15.15
C ILE A 537 2.99 24.93 -16.17
N GLN A 538 2.88 25.25 -17.46
CA GLN A 538 3.09 24.27 -18.53
C GLN A 538 4.59 24.02 -18.70
N THR A 539 5.00 22.76 -18.66
CA THR A 539 6.42 22.39 -18.74
C THR A 539 6.67 21.49 -19.94
N GLN A 540 7.71 21.79 -20.71
CA GLN A 540 8.23 20.94 -21.78
C GLN A 540 9.76 20.89 -21.68
N ALA A 541 10.34 19.76 -22.09
CA ALA A 541 11.79 19.58 -22.15
C ALA A 541 12.19 19.11 -23.55
N PHE A 542 13.23 19.73 -24.08
CA PHE A 542 13.80 19.43 -25.39
C PHE A 542 15.31 19.27 -25.30
N MET A 543 15.86 18.47 -26.18
CA MET A 543 17.29 18.41 -26.44
C MET A 543 17.60 19.24 -27.69
N ARG A 544 18.59 20.13 -27.60
CA ARG A 544 19.06 20.94 -28.73
C ARG A 544 20.01 20.11 -29.60
N SER A 545 19.73 20.07 -30.89
CA SER A 545 20.61 19.61 -31.96
C SER A 545 21.22 20.82 -32.71
N PRO A 546 22.50 20.74 -33.12
CA PRO A 546 23.15 21.77 -33.94
C PRO A 546 22.56 21.89 -35.35
N ASN A 547 21.96 20.84 -35.92
CA ASN A 547 21.36 20.88 -37.24
C ASN A 547 20.12 19.96 -37.36
N PHE A 548 19.34 20.18 -38.42
CA PHE A 548 18.07 19.49 -38.64
C PHE A 548 18.26 17.98 -38.90
N PHE A 549 19.24 17.61 -39.72
CA PHE A 549 19.51 16.22 -40.08
C PHE A 549 19.88 15.36 -38.86
N LEU A 550 20.74 15.88 -37.98
CA LEU A 550 21.09 15.20 -36.73
C LEU A 550 19.88 15.09 -35.80
N ALA A 551 18.99 16.09 -35.77
CA ALA A 551 17.75 16.01 -35.00
C ALA A 551 16.84 14.87 -35.51
N ILE A 552 16.70 14.73 -36.83
CA ILE A 552 15.95 13.60 -37.43
C ILE A 552 16.62 12.27 -37.09
N LEU A 553 17.94 12.16 -37.21
CA LEU A 553 18.67 10.93 -36.90
C LEU A 553 18.47 10.52 -35.42
N MET A 554 18.50 11.49 -34.50
CA MET A 554 18.22 11.27 -33.09
C MET A 554 16.77 10.83 -32.84
N ALA A 555 15.80 11.40 -33.57
CA ALA A 555 14.40 10.97 -33.51
C ALA A 555 14.22 9.52 -33.94
N ILE A 556 14.82 9.16 -35.08
CA ILE A 556 14.78 7.81 -35.64
C ILE A 556 15.50 6.83 -34.70
N GLY A 557 16.67 7.19 -34.20
CA GLY A 557 17.42 6.38 -33.24
C GLY A 557 16.64 6.11 -31.96
N SER A 558 15.98 7.14 -31.40
CA SER A 558 15.11 6.98 -30.23
C SER A 558 13.89 6.10 -30.52
N LEU A 559 13.30 6.20 -31.70
CA LEU A 559 12.17 5.35 -32.10
C LEU A 559 12.60 3.89 -32.25
N LEU A 560 13.73 3.64 -32.92
CA LEU A 560 14.30 2.31 -33.10
C LEU A 560 14.67 1.66 -31.76
N LEU A 561 15.32 2.40 -30.87
CA LEU A 561 15.64 1.94 -29.53
C LEU A 561 14.35 1.61 -28.76
N GLY A 562 13.33 2.47 -28.85
CA GLY A 562 12.02 2.24 -28.25
C GLY A 562 11.35 0.94 -28.70
N ILE A 563 11.40 0.64 -30.01
CA ILE A 563 10.86 -0.59 -30.61
C ILE A 563 11.68 -1.82 -30.17
N LEU A 564 13.01 -1.77 -30.30
CA LEU A 564 13.89 -2.88 -29.92
C LEU A 564 13.76 -3.22 -28.45
N ALA A 565 13.65 -2.22 -27.58
CA ALA A 565 13.47 -2.42 -26.14
C ALA A 565 12.16 -3.11 -25.77
N GLN A 566 11.15 -3.20 -26.66
CA GLN A 566 9.92 -3.98 -26.37
C GLN A 566 10.12 -5.49 -26.48
N PHE A 567 11.14 -5.96 -27.20
CA PHE A 567 11.36 -7.37 -27.45
C PHE A 567 12.51 -7.90 -26.60
N LYS A 568 12.36 -9.09 -25.99
CA LYS A 568 13.43 -9.72 -25.18
C LYS A 568 14.74 -9.87 -25.95
N PHE A 569 14.67 -10.23 -27.23
CA PHE A 569 15.83 -10.30 -28.11
C PHE A 569 16.47 -8.92 -28.33
N GLY A 570 15.65 -7.89 -28.56
CA GLY A 570 16.14 -6.52 -28.77
C GLY A 570 16.78 -5.93 -27.51
N VAL A 571 16.23 -6.18 -26.32
CA VAL A 571 16.86 -5.81 -25.04
C VAL A 571 18.25 -6.46 -24.90
N ARG A 572 18.36 -7.77 -25.13
CA ARG A 572 19.67 -8.46 -25.12
C ARG A 572 20.65 -7.87 -26.11
N LEU A 573 20.18 -7.48 -27.30
CA LEU A 573 21.01 -6.87 -28.33
C LEU A 573 21.52 -5.48 -27.90
N LEU A 574 20.66 -4.65 -27.33
CA LEU A 574 21.00 -3.33 -26.80
C LEU A 574 21.96 -3.42 -25.60
N GLU A 575 21.84 -4.44 -24.75
CA GLU A 575 22.72 -4.67 -23.59
C GLU A 575 24.09 -5.24 -23.97
N ASN A 576 24.14 -6.15 -24.94
CA ASN A 576 25.38 -6.81 -25.34
C ASN A 576 26.23 -5.92 -26.28
N TYR A 577 25.60 -5.10 -27.11
CA TYR A 577 26.26 -4.26 -28.10
C TYR A 577 25.96 -2.75 -27.92
N PRO A 578 26.11 -2.18 -26.71
CA PRO A 578 25.73 -0.80 -26.43
C PRO A 578 26.50 0.20 -27.30
N ARG A 579 27.77 -0.09 -27.62
CA ARG A 579 28.60 0.75 -28.50
C ARG A 579 28.04 0.83 -29.93
N LEU A 580 27.48 -0.26 -30.46
CA LEU A 580 26.90 -0.29 -31.81
C LEU A 580 25.60 0.54 -31.85
N PHE A 581 24.69 0.29 -30.90
CA PHE A 581 23.37 0.92 -30.87
C PHE A 581 23.37 2.35 -30.35
N SER A 582 24.47 2.81 -29.75
CA SER A 582 24.70 4.21 -29.36
C SER A 582 25.59 4.98 -30.34
N MET A 583 25.95 4.40 -31.49
CA MET A 583 26.90 5.00 -32.44
C MET A 583 28.24 5.42 -31.79
N GLY A 584 28.74 4.60 -30.85
CA GLY A 584 29.99 4.84 -30.13
C GLY A 584 29.87 5.73 -28.89
N MET A 585 28.68 6.22 -28.55
CA MET A 585 28.47 7.11 -27.40
C MET A 585 28.48 6.39 -26.04
N VAL A 586 28.28 5.07 -25.98
CA VAL A 586 28.28 4.30 -24.73
C VAL A 586 29.46 3.35 -24.63
N THR A 587 30.12 3.34 -23.47
CA THR A 587 31.21 2.41 -23.14
C THR A 587 30.94 1.68 -21.81
N LYS A 588 31.45 0.45 -21.68
CA LYS A 588 31.37 -0.30 -20.42
C LYS A 588 32.36 0.23 -19.37
N ASP A 589 33.50 0.74 -19.83
CA ASP A 589 34.55 1.29 -18.97
C ASP A 589 34.27 2.73 -18.52
N GLY A 590 33.22 3.37 -19.06
CA GLY A 590 32.91 4.78 -18.83
C GLY A 590 33.73 5.74 -19.71
N PRO A 591 33.47 7.05 -19.61
CA PRO A 591 34.24 8.09 -20.30
C PRO A 591 35.60 8.33 -19.64
N THR A 592 36.58 8.78 -20.44
CA THR A 592 37.87 9.30 -19.96
C THR A 592 37.71 10.66 -19.25
N LYS A 593 38.71 11.07 -18.45
CA LYS A 593 38.68 12.36 -17.73
C LYS A 593 38.47 13.56 -18.67
N GLU A 594 39.15 13.57 -19.81
CA GLU A 594 38.98 14.61 -20.84
C GLU A 594 37.56 14.61 -21.45
N GLU A 595 36.99 13.43 -21.72
CA GLU A 595 35.63 13.31 -22.26
C GLU A 595 34.57 13.76 -21.24
N MET A 596 34.87 13.57 -19.95
CA MET A 596 34.01 14.04 -18.87
C MET A 596 34.00 15.55 -18.77
N ASP A 597 35.12 16.28 -18.90
CA ASP A 597 35.18 17.75 -18.68
C ASP A 597 34.51 18.63 -19.77
N SER A 598 33.55 18.07 -20.52
CA SER A 598 32.75 18.81 -21.49
C SER A 598 31.80 19.82 -20.82
N PRO A 599 31.57 21.00 -21.41
CA PRO A 599 30.62 21.98 -20.90
C PRO A 599 29.17 21.65 -21.28
N PHE A 600 28.25 21.89 -20.35
CA PHE A 600 26.81 21.77 -20.58
C PHE A 600 26.08 23.07 -20.27
N SER A 601 24.89 23.22 -20.85
CA SER A 601 23.95 24.26 -20.45
C SER A 601 22.50 23.84 -20.66
N PHE A 602 21.66 24.11 -19.67
CA PHE A 602 20.21 24.14 -19.82
C PHE A 602 19.75 25.58 -19.98
N THR A 603 18.98 25.86 -21.02
CA THR A 603 18.29 27.14 -21.20
C THR A 603 16.82 26.92 -20.92
N LEU A 604 16.28 27.55 -19.87
CA LEU A 604 14.86 27.51 -19.52
C LEU A 604 14.23 28.83 -19.94
N VAL A 605 13.27 28.77 -20.85
CA VAL A 605 12.54 29.94 -21.34
C VAL A 605 11.19 29.98 -20.65
N GLY A 606 11.03 30.93 -19.74
CA GLY A 606 9.78 31.20 -19.04
C GLY A 606 8.98 32.27 -19.78
N LYS A 607 7.76 31.96 -20.20
CA LYS A 607 6.81 32.92 -20.79
C LYS A 607 5.61 33.08 -19.86
N GLY A 608 5.20 34.32 -19.61
CA GLY A 608 4.11 34.65 -18.70
C GLY A 608 3.63 36.08 -18.86
N TRP A 609 2.94 36.57 -17.83
CA TRP A 609 2.43 37.92 -17.75
C TRP A 609 3.19 38.73 -16.72
N ASP A 610 3.37 40.03 -16.98
CA ASP A 610 3.87 40.95 -15.99
C ASP A 610 2.89 41.14 -14.81
N LYS A 611 3.40 41.56 -13.63
CA LYS A 611 2.60 41.82 -12.42
C LYS A 611 1.47 42.84 -12.65
N SER A 612 1.68 43.77 -13.58
CA SER A 612 0.67 44.75 -14.01
C SER A 612 -0.55 44.11 -14.69
N THR A 613 -0.39 42.94 -15.31
CA THR A 613 -1.49 42.24 -15.99
C THR A 613 -2.26 41.41 -14.97
N LYS A 614 -3.46 41.86 -14.59
CA LYS A 614 -4.30 41.14 -13.62
C LYS A 614 -5.20 40.11 -14.34
N PRO A 615 -5.45 38.95 -13.71
CA PRO A 615 -6.47 38.03 -14.20
C PRO A 615 -7.88 38.64 -14.04
N THR A 616 -8.82 38.19 -14.87
CA THR A 616 -10.25 38.48 -14.76
C THR A 616 -10.82 37.82 -13.49
N SER A 617 -12.08 38.15 -13.14
CA SER A 617 -12.80 37.56 -11.99
C SER A 617 -12.77 36.03 -11.98
N ASP A 618 -12.72 35.42 -13.17
CA ASP A 618 -12.75 33.97 -13.36
C ASP A 618 -11.34 33.33 -13.35
N GLY A 619 -10.30 34.13 -13.06
CA GLY A 619 -8.90 33.69 -13.01
C GLY A 619 -8.22 33.56 -14.38
N LEU A 620 -8.83 34.07 -15.45
CA LEU A 620 -8.32 34.01 -16.82
C LEU A 620 -7.54 35.27 -17.20
N TYR A 621 -6.70 35.20 -18.22
CA TYR A 621 -5.98 36.36 -18.74
C TYR A 621 -6.60 36.78 -20.08
N ALA A 622 -6.82 38.08 -20.27
CA ALA A 622 -7.44 38.60 -21.49
C ALA A 622 -6.49 38.59 -22.69
N SER A 623 -5.18 38.76 -22.43
CA SER A 623 -4.12 38.80 -23.44
C SER A 623 -3.19 37.59 -23.32
N PRO A 624 -2.51 37.19 -24.42
CA PRO A 624 -1.48 36.16 -24.36
C PRO A 624 -0.28 36.61 -23.51
N PRO A 625 0.58 35.67 -23.05
CA PRO A 625 1.80 35.97 -22.31
C PRO A 625 2.66 37.04 -23.02
N ASN A 626 3.05 38.09 -22.30
CA ASN A 626 3.77 39.26 -22.82
C ASN A 626 5.17 39.46 -22.19
N LYS A 627 5.56 38.62 -21.24
CA LYS A 627 6.86 38.71 -20.55
C LYS A 627 7.62 37.41 -20.71
N THR A 628 8.91 37.53 -21.04
CA THR A 628 9.84 36.41 -21.15
C THR A 628 11.01 36.61 -20.19
N LEU A 629 11.38 35.54 -19.48
CA LEU A 629 12.58 35.47 -18.66
C LEU A 629 13.31 34.17 -19.01
N ILE A 630 14.61 34.26 -19.19
CA ILE A 630 15.45 33.12 -19.55
C ILE A 630 16.36 32.81 -18.37
N LEU A 631 16.37 31.57 -17.94
CA LEU A 631 17.36 31.05 -16.99
C LEU A 631 18.33 30.16 -17.77
N LYS A 632 19.63 30.43 -17.62
CA LYS A 632 20.69 29.57 -18.09
C LYS A 632 21.36 28.90 -16.91
N VAL A 633 21.29 27.57 -16.87
CA VAL A 633 22.04 26.75 -15.91
C VAL A 633 23.21 26.14 -16.65
N SER A 634 24.45 26.45 -16.27
CA SER A 634 25.65 25.93 -16.95
C SER A 634 26.66 25.38 -15.99
N GLY A 635 27.40 24.37 -16.44
CA GLY A 635 28.48 23.77 -15.68
C GLY A 635 29.38 22.94 -16.58
N ILE A 636 30.33 22.25 -15.96
CA ILE A 636 31.21 21.29 -16.61
C ILE A 636 30.86 19.88 -16.14
N ASN A 637 31.29 18.89 -16.90
CA ASN A 637 31.18 17.49 -16.51
C ASN A 637 29.72 16.98 -16.41
N PRO A 638 28.96 17.03 -17.53
CA PRO A 638 27.60 16.53 -17.57
C PRO A 638 27.57 15.03 -17.29
N GLY A 639 26.63 14.59 -16.46
CA GLY A 639 26.42 13.18 -16.15
C GLY A 639 27.24 12.62 -14.99
N TYR A 640 28.40 13.19 -14.65
CA TYR A 640 29.23 12.71 -13.52
C TYR A 640 29.62 13.83 -12.57
N GLY A 641 30.63 14.65 -12.88
CA GLY A 641 31.12 15.70 -11.99
C GLY A 641 30.00 16.65 -11.56
N GLY A 642 29.30 17.26 -12.52
CA GLY A 642 28.14 18.10 -12.22
C GLY A 642 27.02 17.35 -11.49
N THR A 643 26.79 16.07 -11.83
CA THR A 643 25.80 15.22 -11.16
C THR A 643 26.12 15.00 -9.68
N VAL A 644 27.37 14.69 -9.33
CA VAL A 644 27.77 14.39 -7.94
C VAL A 644 27.84 15.66 -7.10
N THR A 645 28.28 16.78 -7.66
CA THR A 645 28.19 18.10 -7.02
C THR A 645 26.73 18.44 -6.70
N ILE A 646 25.83 18.28 -7.68
CA ILE A 646 24.40 18.52 -7.48
C ILE A 646 23.83 17.62 -6.37
N MET A 647 24.12 16.33 -6.41
CA MET A 647 23.60 15.35 -5.44
C MET A 647 24.09 15.61 -4.02
N LEU A 648 25.38 15.93 -3.86
CA LEU A 648 25.99 16.22 -2.57
C LEU A 648 25.35 17.45 -1.93
N HIS A 649 25.27 18.57 -2.67
CA HIS A 649 24.70 19.80 -2.14
C HIS A 649 23.18 19.71 -1.92
N ALA A 650 22.46 18.91 -2.71
CA ALA A 650 21.07 18.57 -2.43
C ALA A 650 20.94 17.81 -1.09
N GLY A 651 21.82 16.84 -0.82
CA GLY A 651 21.87 16.13 0.47
C GLY A 651 22.18 17.06 1.64
N LEU A 652 23.18 17.92 1.49
CA LEU A 652 23.55 18.93 2.50
C LEU A 652 22.45 19.96 2.74
N ALA A 653 21.66 20.32 1.73
CA ALA A 653 20.50 21.19 1.91
C ALA A 653 19.43 20.57 2.83
N ILE A 654 19.21 19.26 2.74
CA ILE A 654 18.27 18.58 3.67
C ILE A 654 18.75 18.66 5.11
N ILE A 655 20.06 18.48 5.34
CA ILE A 655 20.68 18.49 6.68
C ILE A 655 20.70 19.92 7.26
N LYS A 656 21.21 20.88 6.48
CA LYS A 656 21.51 22.25 6.95
C LYS A 656 20.31 23.20 6.87
N GLU A 657 19.39 22.98 5.94
CA GLU A 657 18.26 23.89 5.66
C GLU A 657 16.91 23.19 5.85
N ARG A 658 16.83 22.27 6.82
CA ARG A 658 15.62 21.48 7.09
C ARG A 658 14.37 22.32 7.33
N ASN A 659 14.53 23.52 7.90
CA ASN A 659 13.46 24.50 8.12
C ASN A 659 12.89 25.11 6.82
N LEU A 660 13.64 25.04 5.71
CA LEU A 660 13.23 25.52 4.39
C LEU A 660 12.64 24.41 3.50
N MET A 661 12.79 23.14 3.91
CA MET A 661 12.18 21.97 3.27
C MET A 661 10.65 21.92 3.52
N PRO A 662 9.87 21.09 2.78
CA PRO A 662 8.46 20.87 3.06
C PRO A 662 8.22 20.47 4.53
N SER A 663 7.14 20.96 5.14
CA SER A 663 6.87 20.80 6.57
C SER A 663 6.62 19.36 7.04
N LYS A 664 6.46 18.43 6.11
CA LYS A 664 6.32 16.99 6.36
C LYS A 664 7.34 16.26 5.50
N GLY A 665 7.74 15.07 5.95
CA GLY A 665 8.40 14.09 5.06
C GLY A 665 7.48 13.72 3.89
N GLY A 666 7.98 12.94 2.94
CA GLY A 666 7.20 12.58 1.76
C GLY A 666 8.08 12.22 0.57
N VAL A 667 7.44 11.84 -0.52
CA VAL A 667 8.12 11.60 -1.80
C VAL A 667 8.00 12.86 -2.65
N TYR A 668 9.12 13.56 -2.82
CA TYR A 668 9.17 14.84 -3.49
C TYR A 668 10.02 14.79 -4.76
N THR A 669 9.73 15.72 -5.67
CA THR A 669 10.66 16.08 -6.76
C THR A 669 11.68 17.10 -6.25
N PRO A 670 12.84 17.25 -6.90
CA PRO A 670 13.82 18.26 -6.53
C PRO A 670 13.22 19.68 -6.48
N GLY A 671 12.42 20.06 -7.49
CA GLY A 671 11.78 21.36 -7.55
C GLY A 671 10.74 21.60 -6.46
N THR A 672 10.11 20.55 -5.94
CA THR A 672 9.22 20.69 -4.77
C THR A 672 10.01 20.77 -3.46
N ALA A 673 10.99 19.89 -3.30
CA ALA A 673 11.72 19.74 -2.05
C ALA A 673 12.63 20.95 -1.76
N PHE A 674 13.35 21.41 -2.77
CA PHE A 674 14.37 22.45 -2.61
C PHE A 674 13.87 23.86 -2.94
N ALA A 675 12.57 24.03 -3.24
CA ALA A 675 11.95 25.27 -3.74
C ALA A 675 12.31 26.56 -2.99
N ARG A 676 12.62 26.47 -1.69
CA ARG A 676 12.89 27.60 -0.79
C ARG A 676 14.31 27.59 -0.22
N THR A 677 15.15 26.65 -0.67
CA THR A 677 16.52 26.48 -0.18
C THR A 677 17.51 27.31 -1.00
N SER A 678 18.70 27.52 -0.43
CA SER A 678 19.84 28.21 -1.06
C SER A 678 20.64 27.33 -2.04
N LEU A 679 20.01 26.29 -2.59
CA LEU A 679 20.68 25.28 -3.41
C LEU A 679 21.29 25.90 -4.68
N ALA A 680 20.62 26.85 -5.34
CA ALA A 680 21.15 27.51 -6.53
C ALA A 680 22.43 28.31 -6.25
N GLU A 681 22.48 29.03 -5.13
CA GLU A 681 23.64 29.82 -4.71
C GLU A 681 24.81 28.91 -4.37
N LYS A 682 24.54 27.81 -3.63
CA LYS A 682 25.56 26.79 -3.32
C LYS A 682 26.11 26.16 -4.59
N LEU A 683 25.25 25.67 -5.48
CA LEU A 683 25.67 25.08 -6.75
C LEU A 683 26.48 26.04 -7.61
N THR A 684 26.15 27.34 -7.61
CA THR A 684 26.91 28.36 -8.34
C THR A 684 28.33 28.50 -7.80
N ARG A 685 28.55 28.40 -6.48
CA ARG A 685 29.90 28.39 -5.88
C ARG A 685 30.73 27.16 -6.28
N HIS A 686 30.07 26.03 -6.52
CA HIS A 686 30.72 24.76 -6.91
C HIS A 686 30.68 24.48 -8.42
N GLY A 687 30.54 25.51 -9.25
CA GLY A 687 30.73 25.41 -10.71
C GLY A 687 29.49 25.04 -11.52
N VAL A 688 28.29 25.10 -10.94
CA VAL A 688 27.01 24.99 -11.64
C VAL A 688 26.23 26.31 -11.50
N SER A 689 26.44 27.22 -12.45
CA SER A 689 25.94 28.60 -12.41
C SER A 689 24.47 28.71 -12.81
N PHE A 690 23.68 29.49 -12.07
CA PHE A 690 22.30 29.86 -12.40
C PHE A 690 22.25 31.35 -12.81
N THR A 691 22.06 31.65 -14.10
CA THR A 691 22.10 33.02 -14.64
C THR A 691 20.79 33.40 -15.29
N LEU A 692 20.16 34.48 -14.82
CA LEU A 692 18.92 35.02 -15.39
C LEU A 692 19.21 36.11 -16.41
N THR A 693 18.51 36.08 -17.54
CA THR A 693 18.54 37.13 -18.57
C THR A 693 17.15 37.40 -19.11
N THR A 694 16.86 38.65 -19.44
CA THR A 694 15.71 39.04 -20.26
C THR A 694 16.14 39.11 -21.72
N PRO A 695 15.33 38.61 -22.67
CA PRO A 695 15.61 38.86 -24.09
C PRO A 695 15.59 40.38 -24.33
N GLN A 696 16.59 40.88 -25.07
CA GLN A 696 16.66 42.27 -25.52
C GLN A 696 15.61 42.55 -26.59
#